data_AF-A0A0M8YHU9-F1
#
_entry.id   AF-A0A0M8YHU9-F1
#
_cell.length_a   1.000
_cell.length_b   1.000
_cell.length_c   1.000
_cell.angle_alpha   90.00
_cell.angle_beta   90.00
_cell.angle_gamma   90.00
#
_symmetry.space_group_name_H-M   'P 1'
#
loop_
_entity.id
_entity.type
_entity.pdbx_description
1 polymer ?
#
loop_
_entity_poly.entity_id
_entity_poly.type
_entity_poly.pdbx_seq_one_letter_code
_entity_poly.pdbx_strand_id
1 'polypeptide(L)'
;MSPSRSGRGARGGRRAALAIAALALSTSVLLDGVAAAGTGDRGPAARGPVVTRAALAPELVAGRGAAVAFDEQEAENAATTGTVVGPDRTPYTLPSEASGRSAVRLTAGQYVEFVLPRNANALTVRYSVPDAPGGGGITAPLDVGVDGRHRATMTLTSQYSWLYNQYPFTNDPRADLLHPDWWITECACVPAATTPAPEIAKPFRPTHFYDEQRLLLGRTYRAGDRVRLTVPAGSPAAWTVIDLLDTELVAPPHVERGGVNVLAFGADPTGRRDAAPAIERAIAFARRVDRPVYLPPGTFRVDRHIVVDDVTIVGAGNWHTVLKGRQVTLAEPAPDGSRHTGVGLYGRNAAEGGSHGVHLRGFAIEGDVRERIDTDQVNAVGGAMSDSTIDGLYLHRTKVGLWFDGPMSNVRVTNNVITDQIADALNFHTGVTDSLVDDNFVRNTGDDGLAMWSDTTADARNTFSRNTVQSPTLANGIAIYGGEDNTVSGNLVADPVREGSGLHAGSRFGAEPFTGTLRFTDNTTVRAGTLDLNWRIGLGAIWFYALDKSIDADVRVTGDHYLDSTHNAIMLVSEYGVKDRVDVPAVHFKDVRVDGTGNSVLSARVKGSATFENVDARNVGAVGVNNCGSFNFPATGSEFALTDLGGNDGGWLAPWLLPNTITCDDRPPVVAPPAPSRW
;
A
#
# COMPACT_ATOMS: atom_id res chain seq x y z
N MET A 1 45.95 -49.57 -10.01
CA MET A 1 46.45 -50.59 -10.95
C MET A 1 45.25 -51.30 -11.58
N SER A 2 45.05 -51.09 -12.88
CA SER A 2 44.14 -51.84 -13.78
C SER A 2 44.42 -53.37 -13.72
N PRO A 3 43.52 -54.29 -14.16
CA PRO A 3 42.82 -54.16 -15.44
C PRO A 3 41.41 -54.76 -15.65
N SER A 4 40.89 -54.27 -16.77
CA SER A 4 39.81 -54.63 -17.68
C SER A 4 39.34 -56.09 -17.82
N ARG A 5 38.02 -56.22 -18.03
CA ARG A 5 37.31 -57.34 -18.65
C ARG A 5 37.17 -57.16 -20.17
N SER A 6 37.41 -58.24 -20.93
CA SER A 6 36.85 -58.55 -22.25
C SER A 6 35.66 -59.51 -22.07
N GLY A 7 34.62 -59.61 -22.89
CA GLY A 7 34.25 -59.04 -24.18
C GLY A 7 33.15 -59.94 -24.79
N ARG A 8 32.29 -59.36 -25.65
CA ARG A 8 31.44 -59.97 -26.72
C ARG A 8 30.39 -61.03 -26.29
N GLY A 9 29.17 -61.09 -26.83
CA GLY A 9 28.50 -60.32 -27.88
C GLY A 9 27.23 -61.06 -28.36
N ALA A 10 26.32 -60.28 -28.96
CA ALA A 10 25.40 -60.63 -30.06
C ALA A 10 24.09 -61.42 -29.83
N ARG A 11 22.99 -60.66 -30.02
CA ARG A 11 21.89 -60.81 -31.00
C ARG A 11 20.80 -61.89 -30.81
N GLY A 12 19.56 -61.38 -30.74
CA GLY A 12 18.57 -61.57 -31.82
C GLY A 12 17.25 -62.23 -31.43
N GLY A 13 16.12 -61.63 -31.86
CA GLY A 13 14.83 -62.32 -31.98
C GLY A 13 13.60 -61.47 -31.66
N ARG A 14 12.82 -61.10 -32.69
CA ARG A 14 11.55 -60.36 -32.64
C ARG A 14 10.33 -61.32 -32.71
N ARG A 15 9.14 -60.76 -32.41
CA ARG A 15 7.76 -61.12 -32.82
C ARG A 15 7.03 -62.09 -31.88
N ALA A 16 5.71 -62.07 -31.72
CA ALA A 16 4.60 -61.13 -31.93
C ALA A 16 3.37 -61.81 -31.26
N ALA A 17 2.33 -61.03 -31.01
CA ALA A 17 1.16 -61.34 -30.20
C ALA A 17 0.28 -62.52 -30.69
N LEU A 18 -0.44 -63.13 -29.73
CA LEU A 18 -1.74 -63.79 -29.96
C LEU A 18 -2.64 -63.58 -28.74
N ALA A 19 -3.87 -63.13 -29.02
CA ALA A 19 -4.98 -63.01 -28.08
C ALA A 19 -5.80 -64.31 -28.08
N ILE A 20 -6.44 -64.66 -26.95
CA ILE A 20 -7.72 -65.39 -26.87
C ILE A 20 -8.32 -65.09 -25.47
N ALA A 21 -9.59 -64.70 -25.47
CA ALA A 21 -10.42 -64.50 -24.30
C ALA A 21 -11.16 -65.79 -23.91
N ALA A 22 -11.36 -66.03 -22.61
CA ALA A 22 -12.44 -66.86 -22.10
C ALA A 22 -12.82 -66.44 -20.67
N LEU A 23 -14.05 -65.98 -20.52
CA LEU A 23 -14.75 -65.70 -19.25
C LEU A 23 -15.15 -67.02 -18.59
N ALA A 24 -14.90 -67.17 -17.30
CA ALA A 24 -15.72 -67.99 -16.40
C ALA A 24 -15.62 -67.42 -14.98
N LEU A 25 -16.67 -66.71 -14.55
CA LEU A 25 -16.91 -66.38 -13.15
C LEU A 25 -17.33 -67.65 -12.40
N SER A 26 -16.73 -67.91 -11.24
CA SER A 26 -17.47 -67.80 -9.98
C SER A 26 -16.60 -68.13 -8.77
N THR A 27 -16.61 -67.18 -7.84
CA THR A 27 -16.57 -67.34 -6.37
C THR A 27 -15.38 -68.03 -5.73
N SER A 28 -14.60 -67.26 -4.96
CA SER A 28 -14.21 -67.72 -3.62
C SER A 28 -13.78 -66.57 -2.71
N VAL A 29 -14.37 -66.65 -1.53
CA VAL A 29 -14.26 -65.85 -0.32
C VAL A 29 -12.82 -65.78 0.21
N LEU A 30 -12.52 -64.58 0.72
CA LEU A 30 -11.46 -64.09 1.61
C LEU A 30 -10.71 -65.14 2.45
N LEU A 31 -9.38 -65.01 2.45
CA LEU A 31 -8.48 -65.47 3.51
C LEU A 31 -7.44 -64.39 3.78
N ASP A 32 -7.38 -63.99 5.05
CA ASP A 32 -6.37 -63.11 5.65
C ASP A 32 -4.97 -63.74 5.61
N GLY A 33 -3.95 -62.89 5.47
CA GLY A 33 -2.54 -63.30 5.56
C GLY A 33 -1.57 -62.15 5.27
N VAL A 34 -1.23 -61.41 6.31
CA VAL A 34 -0.41 -60.19 6.34
C VAL A 34 1.03 -60.44 5.83
N ALA A 35 1.46 -59.62 4.86
CA ALA A 35 2.87 -59.30 4.62
C ALA A 35 2.99 -57.79 4.37
N ALA A 36 3.56 -57.08 5.35
CA ALA A 36 3.76 -55.64 5.31
C ALA A 36 4.81 -55.26 4.25
N ALA A 37 4.36 -54.62 3.17
CA ALA A 37 5.20 -53.79 2.32
C ALA A 37 4.77 -52.34 2.56
N GLY A 38 5.62 -51.58 3.29
CA GLY A 38 5.36 -50.20 3.64
C GLY A 38 5.13 -49.34 2.41
N THR A 39 3.89 -48.87 2.26
CA THR A 39 3.58 -47.72 1.43
C THR A 39 4.17 -46.51 2.13
N GLY A 40 5.37 -46.11 1.72
CA GLY A 40 5.94 -44.84 2.11
C GLY A 40 4.90 -43.75 1.85
N ASP A 41 4.49 -43.11 2.93
CA ASP A 41 3.61 -41.96 2.95
C ASP A 41 4.23 -40.89 2.05
N ARG A 42 3.74 -40.78 0.81
CA ARG A 42 4.06 -39.64 -0.03
C ARG A 42 3.29 -38.49 0.57
N GLY A 43 3.93 -37.78 1.50
CA GLY A 43 3.45 -36.51 2.01
C GLY A 43 3.01 -35.59 0.85
N PRO A 44 2.10 -34.64 1.12
CA PRO A 44 1.55 -33.77 0.09
C PRO A 44 2.70 -33.17 -0.74
N ALA A 45 2.60 -33.27 -2.06
CA ALA A 45 3.59 -32.70 -2.97
C ALA A 45 3.89 -31.26 -2.54
N ALA A 46 5.16 -30.94 -2.29
CA ALA A 46 5.56 -29.62 -1.85
C ALA A 46 5.04 -28.59 -2.87
N ARG A 47 4.11 -27.72 -2.43
CA ARG A 47 3.62 -26.61 -3.25
C ARG A 47 4.83 -25.72 -3.58
N GLY A 48 4.96 -25.36 -4.86
CA GLY A 48 5.96 -24.40 -5.31
C GLY A 48 5.68 -23.00 -4.75
N PRO A 49 6.61 -22.04 -4.94
CA PRO A 49 6.42 -20.66 -4.52
C PRO A 49 5.23 -20.03 -5.24
N VAL A 50 4.45 -19.20 -4.53
CA VAL A 50 3.33 -18.42 -5.09
C VAL A 50 3.68 -16.96 -4.96
N VAL A 51 4.15 -16.36 -6.05
CA VAL A 51 4.48 -14.93 -6.10
C VAL A 51 3.22 -14.14 -6.39
N THR A 52 3.02 -13.05 -5.65
CA THR A 52 1.90 -12.14 -5.82
C THR A 52 2.35 -10.72 -6.16
N ARG A 53 1.36 -9.91 -6.57
CA ARG A 53 1.42 -8.45 -6.61
C ARG A 53 0.14 -7.96 -5.95
N ALA A 54 0.25 -7.42 -4.75
CA ALA A 54 -0.88 -7.04 -3.91
C ALA A 54 -1.88 -8.21 -3.77
N ALA A 55 -1.40 -9.37 -3.31
CA ALA A 55 -2.14 -10.62 -3.17
C ALA A 55 -2.86 -11.15 -4.42
N LEU A 56 -2.56 -10.62 -5.62
CA LEU A 56 -3.07 -11.16 -6.89
C LEU A 56 -1.99 -11.90 -7.66
N ALA A 57 -2.45 -12.82 -8.51
CA ALA A 57 -1.60 -13.43 -9.52
C ALA A 57 -1.04 -12.34 -10.46
N PRO A 58 0.29 -12.29 -10.71
CA PRO A 58 0.93 -11.19 -11.45
C PRO A 58 0.34 -10.93 -12.84
N GLU A 59 -0.19 -11.95 -13.51
CA GLU A 59 -0.85 -11.81 -14.82
C GLU A 59 -2.10 -10.91 -14.82
N LEU A 60 -2.79 -10.76 -13.68
CA LEU A 60 -4.03 -9.98 -13.59
C LEU A 60 -3.75 -8.48 -13.58
N VAL A 61 -2.52 -8.12 -13.21
CA VAL A 61 -2.05 -6.74 -13.04
C VAL A 61 -0.83 -6.45 -13.91
N ALA A 62 -0.64 -7.25 -14.98
CA ALA A 62 0.51 -7.10 -15.86
C ALA A 62 0.56 -5.69 -16.49
N GLY A 63 1.72 -5.05 -16.40
CA GLY A 63 1.90 -3.68 -16.90
C GLY A 63 1.34 -2.58 -15.99
N ARG A 64 0.92 -2.93 -14.76
CA ARG A 64 0.41 -2.01 -13.75
C ARG A 64 1.31 -2.03 -12.52
N GLY A 65 1.39 -0.90 -11.84
CA GLY A 65 2.16 -0.75 -10.61
C GLY A 65 3.67 -0.70 -10.82
N ALA A 66 4.38 -0.63 -9.70
CA ALA A 66 5.82 -0.44 -9.66
C ALA A 66 6.61 -1.72 -9.99
N ALA A 67 7.72 -1.54 -10.68
CA ALA A 67 8.73 -2.56 -10.91
C ALA A 67 9.61 -2.72 -9.66
N VAL A 68 9.16 -3.58 -8.74
CA VAL A 68 9.88 -3.85 -7.50
C VAL A 68 11.01 -4.88 -7.66
N ALA A 69 12.09 -4.70 -6.89
CA ALA A 69 13.24 -5.59 -6.88
C ALA A 69 12.98 -6.93 -6.15
N PHE A 70 11.88 -7.04 -5.40
CA PHE A 70 11.53 -8.18 -4.57
C PHE A 70 10.37 -9.02 -5.13
N ASP A 71 10.28 -10.27 -4.66
CA ASP A 71 9.11 -11.13 -4.86
C ASP A 71 8.31 -11.20 -3.57
N GLU A 72 7.06 -10.73 -3.63
CA GLU A 72 6.07 -10.81 -2.56
C GLU A 72 5.43 -12.20 -2.54
N GLN A 73 5.29 -12.78 -1.35
CA GLN A 73 4.56 -14.02 -1.11
C GLN A 73 3.66 -13.87 0.13
N GLU A 74 2.36 -14.06 -0.04
CA GLU A 74 1.38 -14.02 1.06
C GLU A 74 1.53 -15.23 1.99
N ALA A 75 1.44 -15.01 3.30
CA ALA A 75 1.67 -16.05 4.30
C ALA A 75 0.59 -17.14 4.27
N GLU A 76 -0.66 -16.81 3.95
CA GLU A 76 -1.77 -17.76 3.85
C GLU A 76 -1.62 -18.74 2.68
N ASN A 77 -0.75 -18.43 1.71
CA ASN A 77 -0.40 -19.33 0.61
C ASN A 77 0.76 -20.27 0.96
N ALA A 78 1.48 -20.00 2.06
CA ALA A 78 2.65 -20.75 2.50
C ALA A 78 2.30 -21.93 3.41
N ALA A 79 3.24 -22.86 3.59
CA ALA A 79 3.06 -23.97 4.52
C ALA A 79 3.14 -23.45 5.96
N THR A 80 2.18 -23.78 6.82
CA THR A 80 2.13 -23.24 8.18
C THR A 80 1.62 -24.26 9.19
N THR A 81 2.09 -24.15 10.43
CA THR A 81 1.49 -24.81 11.61
C THR A 81 0.63 -23.86 12.43
N GLY A 82 0.54 -22.59 12.02
CA GLY A 82 -0.32 -21.58 12.60
C GLY A 82 -1.76 -21.67 12.14
N THR A 83 -2.50 -20.59 12.35
CA THR A 83 -3.90 -20.46 11.92
C THR A 83 -4.01 -19.33 10.90
N VAL A 84 -4.59 -19.62 9.74
CA VAL A 84 -4.96 -18.57 8.77
C VAL A 84 -6.10 -17.75 9.36
N VAL A 85 -5.96 -16.43 9.34
CA VAL A 85 -7.00 -15.45 9.72
C VAL A 85 -7.45 -14.69 8.48
N GLY A 86 -8.72 -14.27 8.46
CA GLY A 86 -9.33 -13.66 7.27
C GLY A 86 -9.85 -14.69 6.25
N PRO A 87 -10.33 -14.24 5.07
CA PRO A 87 -10.40 -12.82 4.67
C PRO A 87 -11.45 -12.03 5.45
N ASP A 88 -11.13 -10.79 5.85
CA ASP A 88 -12.11 -9.86 6.47
C ASP A 88 -11.85 -8.42 5.99
N ARG A 89 -12.90 -7.66 5.68
CA ARG A 89 -12.81 -6.24 5.27
C ARG A 89 -13.41 -5.29 6.31
N THR A 90 -13.82 -5.80 7.46
CA THR A 90 -14.41 -5.02 8.54
C THR A 90 -13.35 -4.07 9.11
N PRO A 91 -13.56 -2.74 9.09
CA PRO A 91 -12.59 -1.79 9.64
C PRO A 91 -12.25 -2.09 11.09
N TYR A 92 -11.04 -1.71 11.50
CA TYR A 92 -10.51 -1.93 12.86
C TYR A 92 -10.35 -3.41 13.25
N THR A 93 -10.25 -4.30 12.26
CA THR A 93 -9.89 -5.71 12.48
C THR A 93 -8.53 -6.00 11.89
N LEU A 94 -7.80 -6.92 12.54
CA LEU A 94 -6.47 -7.31 12.10
C LEU A 94 -6.44 -7.80 10.64
N PRO A 95 -7.33 -8.71 10.18
CA PRO A 95 -7.27 -9.16 8.79
C PRO A 95 -7.65 -8.05 7.79
N SER A 96 -8.42 -7.03 8.19
CA SER A 96 -8.75 -5.93 7.26
C SER A 96 -7.53 -5.15 6.80
N GLU A 97 -6.48 -5.05 7.59
CA GLU A 97 -5.26 -4.35 7.21
C GLU A 97 -4.19 -5.29 6.60
N ALA A 98 -4.46 -6.60 6.52
CA ALA A 98 -3.59 -7.57 5.88
C ALA A 98 -3.61 -7.44 4.35
N SER A 99 -2.50 -7.73 3.68
CA SER A 99 -2.47 -7.88 2.22
C SER A 99 -3.43 -9.01 1.83
N GLY A 100 -4.26 -8.82 0.80
CA GLY A 100 -5.24 -9.85 0.44
C GLY A 100 -6.31 -10.10 1.50
N ARG A 101 -6.33 -9.29 2.58
CA ARG A 101 -7.23 -9.38 3.73
C ARG A 101 -7.06 -10.63 4.59
N SER A 102 -5.98 -11.38 4.39
CA SER A 102 -5.70 -12.64 5.09
C SER A 102 -4.26 -12.68 5.57
N ALA A 103 -3.99 -13.45 6.62
CA ALA A 103 -2.65 -13.58 7.17
C ALA A 103 -2.53 -14.89 7.97
N VAL A 104 -1.35 -15.19 8.51
CA VAL A 104 -1.11 -16.35 9.37
C VAL A 104 -0.77 -15.93 10.79
N ARG A 105 -1.62 -16.31 11.75
CA ARG A 105 -1.36 -16.16 13.18
C ARG A 105 -0.57 -17.33 13.73
N LEU A 106 0.53 -17.01 14.40
CA LEU A 106 1.46 -17.92 15.06
C LEU A 106 1.45 -17.68 16.56
N THR A 107 1.58 -18.76 17.32
CA THR A 107 1.91 -18.77 18.75
C THR A 107 3.26 -19.46 18.94
N ALA A 108 3.79 -19.44 20.16
CA ALA A 108 5.10 -19.99 20.48
C ALA A 108 5.31 -21.43 19.94
N GLY A 109 6.38 -21.64 19.19
CA GLY A 109 6.72 -22.91 18.53
C GLY A 109 6.11 -23.11 17.15
N GLN A 110 5.15 -22.28 16.72
CA GLN A 110 4.55 -22.36 15.38
C GLN A 110 5.39 -21.60 14.35
N TYR A 111 5.25 -22.00 13.08
CA TYR A 111 5.96 -21.37 11.97
C TYR A 111 5.08 -21.23 10.72
N VAL A 112 5.53 -20.33 9.83
CA VAL A 112 5.19 -20.29 8.41
C VAL A 112 6.47 -20.49 7.59
N GLU A 113 6.38 -21.24 6.49
CA GLU A 113 7.51 -21.62 5.64
C GLU A 113 7.23 -21.34 4.16
N PHE A 114 8.04 -20.44 3.61
CA PHE A 114 8.02 -20.00 2.23
C PHE A 114 9.08 -20.74 1.41
N VAL A 115 8.85 -20.85 0.10
CA VAL A 115 9.85 -21.34 -0.86
C VAL A 115 10.38 -20.13 -1.63
N LEU A 116 11.69 -20.04 -1.84
CA LEU A 116 12.25 -18.93 -2.60
C LEU A 116 11.89 -19.06 -4.10
N PRO A 117 11.25 -18.06 -4.72
CA PRO A 117 10.96 -18.06 -6.16
C PRO A 117 12.22 -17.83 -7.01
N ARG A 118 13.14 -16.99 -6.55
CA ARG A 118 14.45 -16.73 -7.17
C ARG A 118 15.56 -16.68 -6.13
N ASN A 119 16.78 -16.47 -6.58
CA ASN A 119 17.90 -16.25 -5.65
C ASN A 119 17.63 -15.01 -4.81
N ALA A 120 17.87 -15.09 -3.50
CA ALA A 120 17.67 -13.98 -2.57
C ALA A 120 18.77 -13.96 -1.49
N ASN A 121 19.10 -12.78 -1.00
CA ASN A 121 20.01 -12.58 0.13
C ASN A 121 19.45 -11.61 1.19
N ALA A 122 18.21 -11.16 1.01
CA ALA A 122 17.51 -10.27 1.92
C ALA A 122 16.03 -10.63 2.00
N LEU A 123 15.44 -10.33 3.15
CA LEU A 123 14.04 -10.56 3.48
C LEU A 123 13.42 -9.27 4.03
N THR A 124 12.18 -8.98 3.67
CA THR A 124 11.30 -8.05 4.40
C THR A 124 10.08 -8.84 4.85
N VAL A 125 9.78 -8.82 6.14
CA VAL A 125 8.60 -9.48 6.71
C VAL A 125 7.64 -8.40 7.14
N ARG A 126 6.40 -8.42 6.63
CA ARG A 126 5.30 -7.62 7.18
C ARG A 126 4.58 -8.45 8.23
N TYR A 127 4.42 -7.89 9.42
CA TYR A 127 3.96 -8.62 10.59
C TYR A 127 3.11 -7.74 11.50
N SER A 128 2.45 -8.39 12.46
CA SER A 128 1.86 -7.73 13.62
C SER A 128 2.16 -8.52 14.88
N VAL A 129 2.42 -7.82 15.98
CA VAL A 129 2.50 -8.36 17.34
C VAL A 129 1.60 -7.53 18.25
N PRO A 130 1.11 -8.07 19.39
CA PRO A 130 0.28 -7.31 20.30
C PRO A 130 0.93 -6.00 20.72
N ASP A 131 0.11 -4.98 20.99
CA ASP A 131 0.56 -3.83 21.75
C ASP A 131 0.76 -4.19 23.24
N ALA A 132 1.48 -3.34 23.97
CA ALA A 132 1.49 -3.39 25.42
C ALA A 132 0.10 -2.97 25.97
N PRO A 133 -0.34 -3.49 27.13
CA PRO A 133 -1.66 -3.18 27.69
C PRO A 133 -1.94 -1.69 27.98
N GLY A 134 -0.91 -0.85 27.99
CA GLY A 134 -0.99 0.60 28.20
C GLY A 134 -0.45 1.41 27.03
N GLY A 135 -0.31 0.82 25.84
CA GLY A 135 0.29 1.49 24.69
C GLY A 135 1.81 1.47 24.69
N GLY A 136 2.41 2.01 23.62
CA GLY A 136 3.85 2.19 23.50
C GLY A 136 4.64 0.93 23.09
N GLY A 137 3.95 -0.16 22.73
CA GLY A 137 4.52 -1.34 22.09
C GLY A 137 5.32 -2.30 22.98
N ILE A 138 5.58 -3.48 22.43
CA ILE A 138 6.50 -4.49 22.95
C ILE A 138 7.52 -4.85 21.88
N THR A 139 8.51 -5.67 22.25
CA THR A 139 9.37 -6.37 21.28
C THR A 139 9.16 -7.87 21.36
N ALA A 140 9.32 -8.56 20.23
CA ALA A 140 9.17 -10.01 20.14
C ALA A 140 10.20 -10.61 19.18
N PRO A 141 10.81 -11.77 19.51
CA PRO A 141 11.72 -12.43 18.60
C PRO A 141 10.97 -13.23 17.52
N LEU A 142 11.52 -13.26 16.31
CA LEU A 142 11.12 -14.14 15.23
C LEU A 142 12.35 -14.87 14.68
N ASP A 143 12.41 -16.17 14.84
CA ASP A 143 13.51 -16.98 14.33
C ASP A 143 13.37 -17.16 12.82
N VAL A 144 14.44 -16.85 12.09
CA VAL A 144 14.56 -16.99 10.65
C VAL A 144 15.50 -18.14 10.33
N GLY A 145 14.95 -19.20 9.79
CA GLY A 145 15.70 -20.34 9.25
C GLY A 145 15.67 -20.36 7.72
N VAL A 146 16.80 -20.71 7.09
CA VAL A 146 16.83 -20.97 5.64
C VAL A 146 17.49 -22.32 5.39
N ASP A 147 16.70 -23.27 4.87
CA ASP A 147 17.11 -24.66 4.56
C ASP A 147 17.80 -25.39 5.73
N GLY A 148 17.46 -25.03 6.97
CA GLY A 148 18.08 -25.55 8.20
C GLY A 148 19.56 -25.16 8.38
N ARG A 149 20.14 -24.35 7.47
CA ARG A 149 21.55 -23.93 7.47
C ARG A 149 21.74 -22.51 7.98
N HIS A 150 20.78 -21.62 7.74
CA HIS A 150 20.75 -20.28 8.34
C HIS A 150 20.03 -20.30 9.66
N ARG A 151 20.50 -19.48 10.61
CA ARG A 151 19.78 -19.14 11.83
C ARG A 151 20.09 -17.69 12.16
N ALA A 152 19.07 -16.84 12.09
CA ALA A 152 19.08 -15.49 12.60
C ALA A 152 17.78 -15.28 13.39
N THR A 153 17.73 -14.23 14.20
CA THR A 153 16.51 -13.82 14.90
C THR A 153 16.27 -12.35 14.55
N MET A 154 15.09 -12.06 13.98
CA MET A 154 14.60 -10.69 13.83
C MET A 154 14.00 -10.24 15.17
N THR A 155 14.18 -8.97 15.50
CA THR A 155 13.44 -8.32 16.59
C THR A 155 12.26 -7.58 15.97
N LEU A 156 11.07 -8.10 16.20
CA LEU A 156 9.80 -7.47 15.87
C LEU A 156 9.43 -6.45 16.97
N THR A 157 8.64 -5.45 16.63
CA THR A 157 8.16 -4.42 17.55
C THR A 157 6.74 -3.97 17.21
N SER A 158 5.97 -3.56 18.22
CA SER A 158 4.68 -2.87 18.03
C SER A 158 4.75 -1.37 18.32
N GLN A 159 5.95 -0.81 18.55
CA GLN A 159 6.14 0.61 18.90
C GLN A 159 5.69 1.62 17.83
N TYR A 160 5.64 1.17 16.57
CA TYR A 160 5.27 1.96 15.40
C TYR A 160 3.94 1.51 14.79
N SER A 161 3.29 0.55 15.44
CA SER A 161 1.97 0.04 15.10
C SER A 161 0.98 0.44 16.19
N TRP A 162 -0.28 0.09 16.01
CA TRP A 162 -1.36 0.31 16.97
C TRP A 162 -1.61 1.79 17.26
N LEU A 163 -2.42 2.40 16.42
CA LEU A 163 -3.05 3.67 16.68
C LEU A 163 -4.48 3.44 17.15
N TYR A 164 -4.98 4.34 17.98
CA TYR A 164 -6.31 4.28 18.58
C TYR A 164 -7.03 5.61 18.43
N ASN A 165 -8.34 5.59 18.65
CA ASN A 165 -9.21 6.75 18.79
C ASN A 165 -9.51 7.49 17.47
N GLN A 166 -10.14 8.67 17.58
CA GLN A 166 -10.42 9.57 16.47
C GLN A 166 -9.12 10.19 15.95
N TYR A 167 -9.09 10.58 14.67
CA TYR A 167 -8.02 11.40 14.12
C TYR A 167 -7.74 12.62 15.02
N PRO A 168 -6.48 13.02 15.29
CA PRO A 168 -5.23 12.52 14.70
C PRO A 168 -4.68 11.22 15.31
N PHE A 169 -5.49 10.46 16.05
CA PHE A 169 -5.12 9.18 16.66
C PHE A 169 -4.12 9.34 17.81
N THR A 170 -4.08 8.33 18.68
CA THR A 170 -3.15 8.27 19.82
C THR A 170 -2.57 6.86 19.94
N ASN A 171 -1.41 6.74 20.58
CA ASN A 171 -0.82 5.45 20.97
C ASN A 171 -1.29 4.99 22.38
N ASP A 172 -2.28 5.66 22.99
CA ASP A 172 -2.87 5.23 24.27
C ASP A 172 -4.18 4.44 24.05
N PRO A 173 -4.20 3.10 24.24
CA PRO A 173 -5.41 2.27 24.11
C PRO A 173 -6.47 2.59 25.16
N ARG A 174 -6.13 3.35 26.21
CA ARG A 174 -7.01 3.71 27.31
C ARG A 174 -7.47 5.16 27.26
N ALA A 175 -7.06 5.92 26.25
CA ALA A 175 -7.47 7.30 26.08
C ALA A 175 -8.99 7.43 26.07
N ASP A 176 -9.50 8.51 26.69
CA ASP A 176 -10.86 8.97 26.43
C ASP A 176 -10.97 9.48 24.98
N LEU A 177 -12.19 9.71 24.49
CA LEU A 177 -12.38 10.29 23.16
C LEU A 177 -11.55 11.56 23.00
N LEU A 178 -10.73 11.64 21.96
CA LEU A 178 -9.92 12.83 21.68
C LEU A 178 -10.81 14.02 21.29
N HIS A 179 -11.94 13.73 20.65
CA HIS A 179 -12.93 14.69 20.19
C HIS A 179 -14.34 14.27 20.64
N PRO A 180 -14.69 14.44 21.92
CA PRO A 180 -16.02 14.06 22.41
C PRO A 180 -17.13 14.96 21.84
N ASP A 181 -16.79 16.10 21.25
CA ASP A 181 -17.65 17.05 20.56
C ASP A 181 -17.88 16.71 19.08
N TRP A 182 -17.23 15.67 18.55
CA TRP A 182 -17.48 15.19 17.19
C TRP A 182 -18.58 14.14 17.17
N TRP A 183 -19.28 14.07 16.03
CA TRP A 183 -20.20 12.97 15.78
C TRP A 183 -19.42 11.67 15.58
N ILE A 184 -19.88 10.57 16.18
CA ILE A 184 -19.29 9.24 16.00
C ILE A 184 -20.34 8.19 15.61
N THR A 185 -19.96 7.27 14.74
CA THR A 185 -20.81 6.21 14.20
C THR A 185 -21.36 5.27 15.27
N GLU A 186 -20.61 5.05 16.34
CA GLU A 186 -20.87 4.04 17.37
C GLU A 186 -22.09 4.38 18.23
N CYS A 187 -22.31 5.66 18.52
CA CYS A 187 -23.54 6.13 19.17
C CYS A 187 -24.51 6.83 18.20
N ALA A 188 -24.10 7.06 16.94
CA ALA A 188 -24.80 7.91 15.99
C ALA A 188 -25.16 9.28 16.58
N CYS A 189 -24.25 9.83 17.38
CA CYS A 189 -24.47 10.99 18.23
C CYS A 189 -23.18 11.80 18.36
N VAL A 190 -23.30 13.02 18.90
CA VAL A 190 -22.17 13.77 19.46
C VAL A 190 -22.11 13.44 20.96
N PRO A 191 -21.09 12.70 21.44
CA PRO A 191 -21.04 12.22 22.83
C PRO A 191 -21.19 13.33 23.88
N ALA A 192 -20.49 14.45 23.72
CA ALA A 192 -20.54 15.60 24.64
C ALA A 192 -21.91 16.31 24.65
N ALA A 193 -22.74 16.09 23.63
CA ALA A 193 -24.08 16.67 23.53
C ALA A 193 -25.20 15.67 23.89
N THR A 194 -24.86 14.45 24.30
CA THR A 194 -25.83 13.37 24.59
C THR A 194 -25.91 13.12 26.10
N THR A 195 -27.12 13.03 26.65
CA THR A 195 -27.34 12.77 28.09
C THR A 195 -28.18 11.50 28.32
N PRO A 196 -27.67 10.50 29.09
CA PRO A 196 -26.30 10.42 29.60
C PRO A 196 -25.28 10.27 28.46
N ALA A 197 -24.03 10.70 28.71
CA ALA A 197 -22.96 10.51 27.72
C ALA A 197 -22.78 9.01 27.43
N PRO A 198 -22.59 8.61 26.17
CA PRO A 198 -22.39 7.21 25.83
C PRO A 198 -21.07 6.70 26.38
N GLU A 199 -21.07 5.47 26.90
CA GLU A 199 -19.84 4.75 27.25
C GLU A 199 -19.28 4.08 25.98
N ILE A 200 -18.05 4.44 25.62
CA ILE A 200 -17.36 3.90 24.45
C ILE A 200 -16.36 2.84 24.89
N ALA A 201 -16.48 1.64 24.33
CA ALA A 201 -15.59 0.53 24.63
C ALA A 201 -14.15 0.85 24.23
N LYS A 202 -13.21 0.48 25.11
CA LYS A 202 -11.76 0.65 24.91
C LYS A 202 -11.09 -0.73 24.69
N PRO A 203 -10.04 -0.84 23.85
CA PRO A 203 -9.51 0.21 23.00
C PRO A 203 -10.50 0.63 21.91
N PHE A 204 -10.58 1.93 21.65
CA PHE A 204 -11.50 2.50 20.67
C PHE A 204 -10.81 2.63 19.31
N ARG A 205 -11.41 2.08 18.24
CA ARG A 205 -10.92 2.17 16.85
C ARG A 205 -9.42 1.83 16.67
N PRO A 206 -8.95 0.65 17.09
CA PRO A 206 -7.57 0.27 16.86
C PRO A 206 -7.29 0.12 15.36
N THR A 207 -6.16 0.61 14.88
CA THR A 207 -5.75 0.62 13.46
C THR A 207 -4.22 0.65 13.35
N HIS A 208 -3.69 0.57 12.13
CA HIS A 208 -2.25 0.55 11.84
C HIS A 208 -1.57 -0.63 12.54
N PHE A 209 -2.15 -1.82 12.39
CA PHE A 209 -1.80 -3.02 13.14
C PHE A 209 -0.45 -3.63 12.75
N TYR A 210 -0.01 -3.36 11.52
CA TYR A 210 1.17 -3.97 10.91
C TYR A 210 2.35 -3.01 10.89
N ASP A 211 3.53 -3.59 10.76
CA ASP A 211 4.82 -2.94 10.50
C ASP A 211 5.69 -3.94 9.74
N GLU A 212 6.79 -3.48 9.15
CA GLU A 212 7.74 -4.35 8.46
C GLU A 212 9.15 -4.35 9.03
N GLN A 213 9.80 -5.52 8.95
CA GLN A 213 11.16 -5.71 9.42
C GLN A 213 12.03 -6.34 8.34
N ARG A 214 13.16 -5.68 8.06
CA ARG A 214 14.16 -6.10 7.07
C ARG A 214 15.31 -6.90 7.70
N LEU A 215 15.85 -7.85 6.94
CA LEU A 215 17.02 -8.67 7.33
C LEU A 215 17.88 -9.04 6.12
N LEU A 216 19.18 -8.73 6.19
CA LEU A 216 20.19 -9.32 5.31
C LEU A 216 20.60 -10.71 5.80
N LEU A 217 20.60 -11.69 4.92
CA LEU A 217 20.92 -13.09 5.25
C LEU A 217 22.42 -13.40 5.28
N GLY A 218 23.26 -12.43 4.91
CA GLY A 218 24.73 -12.54 4.89
C GLY A 218 25.31 -13.41 3.75
N ARG A 219 24.46 -14.08 2.98
CA ARG A 219 24.82 -14.80 1.74
C ARG A 219 23.60 -14.96 0.83
N THR A 220 23.84 -15.32 -0.43
CA THR A 220 22.78 -15.63 -1.39
C THR A 220 22.31 -17.08 -1.27
N TYR A 221 21.00 -17.24 -1.14
CA TYR A 221 20.25 -18.50 -1.20
C TYR A 221 19.64 -18.66 -2.59
N ARG A 222 19.28 -19.90 -2.94
CA ARG A 222 18.83 -20.24 -4.29
C ARG A 222 17.32 -20.36 -4.36
N ALA A 223 16.79 -20.18 -5.57
CA ALA A 223 15.41 -20.59 -5.87
C ALA A 223 15.16 -22.03 -5.38
N GLY A 224 14.04 -22.24 -4.70
CA GLY A 224 13.67 -23.54 -4.10
C GLY A 224 14.13 -23.74 -2.66
N ASP A 225 15.10 -22.96 -2.14
CA ASP A 225 15.45 -23.00 -0.71
C ASP A 225 14.25 -22.54 0.13
N ARG A 226 14.08 -23.09 1.33
CA ARG A 226 12.95 -22.81 2.23
C ARG A 226 13.30 -21.77 3.28
N VAL A 227 12.54 -20.68 3.34
CA VAL A 227 12.61 -19.66 4.40
C VAL A 227 11.51 -19.95 5.42
N ARG A 228 11.90 -20.28 6.65
CA ARG A 228 10.98 -20.55 7.76
C ARG A 228 11.05 -19.42 8.78
N LEU A 229 9.89 -18.85 9.08
CA LEU A 229 9.70 -17.85 10.14
C LEU A 229 9.01 -18.53 11.32
N THR A 230 9.67 -18.63 12.46
CA THR A 230 9.21 -19.39 13.63
C THR A 230 9.11 -18.48 14.84
N VAL A 231 8.00 -18.51 15.56
CA VAL A 231 7.89 -17.85 16.87
C VAL A 231 8.62 -18.71 17.90
N PRO A 232 9.67 -18.23 18.58
CA PRO A 232 10.42 -19.04 19.54
C PRO A 232 9.54 -19.47 20.72
N ALA A 233 9.84 -20.64 21.30
CA ALA A 233 9.07 -21.21 22.43
C ALA A 233 8.99 -20.28 23.66
N GLY A 234 9.99 -19.40 23.85
CA GLY A 234 10.04 -18.42 24.93
C GLY A 234 9.63 -17.00 24.52
N SER A 235 8.96 -16.81 23.38
CA SER A 235 8.51 -15.48 22.94
C SER A 235 7.58 -14.84 24.00
N PRO A 236 7.78 -13.57 24.37
CA PRO A 236 6.92 -12.87 25.32
C PRO A 236 5.60 -12.40 24.67
N ALA A 237 5.51 -12.36 23.34
CA ALA A 237 4.29 -11.98 22.64
C ALA A 237 3.26 -13.12 22.68
N ALA A 238 2.02 -12.78 23.03
CA ALA A 238 0.91 -13.75 23.06
C ALA A 238 0.63 -14.38 21.69
N TRP A 239 0.97 -13.67 20.62
CA TRP A 239 0.86 -14.12 19.24
C TRP A 239 1.77 -13.27 18.34
N THR A 240 2.05 -13.78 17.14
CA THR A 240 2.69 -13.05 16.05
C THR A 240 1.90 -13.36 14.78
N VAL A 241 1.44 -12.34 14.07
CA VAL A 241 0.83 -12.51 12.75
C VAL A 241 1.87 -12.21 11.69
N ILE A 242 2.01 -13.10 10.72
CA ILE A 242 2.80 -12.88 9.51
C ILE A 242 1.81 -12.63 8.38
N ASP A 243 1.93 -11.49 7.73
CA ASP A 243 1.13 -11.10 6.58
C ASP A 243 1.76 -11.65 5.30
N LEU A 244 2.99 -11.23 5.03
CA LEU A 244 3.71 -11.59 3.81
C LEU A 244 5.22 -11.61 4.02
N LEU A 245 5.92 -12.14 3.02
CA LEU A 245 7.36 -12.12 2.91
C LEU A 245 7.78 -11.59 1.54
N ASP A 246 8.56 -10.51 1.53
CA ASP A 246 9.29 -10.05 0.35
C ASP A 246 10.70 -10.64 0.35
N THR A 247 11.12 -11.18 -0.79
CA THR A 247 12.47 -11.75 -0.97
C THR A 247 13.22 -11.04 -2.09
N GLU A 248 14.44 -10.56 -1.79
CA GLU A 248 15.22 -9.73 -2.70
C GLU A 248 16.65 -10.25 -2.88
N LEU A 249 17.20 -10.06 -4.09
CA LEU A 249 18.63 -10.18 -4.35
C LEU A 249 19.28 -8.79 -4.35
N VAL A 250 19.71 -8.37 -3.17
CA VAL A 250 20.36 -7.08 -2.93
C VAL A 250 21.77 -7.09 -3.50
N ALA A 251 22.09 -6.06 -4.29
CA ALA A 251 23.43 -5.86 -4.84
C ALA A 251 24.47 -5.55 -3.75
N PRO A 252 25.77 -5.79 -3.99
CA PRO A 252 26.84 -5.29 -3.12
C PRO A 252 26.77 -3.76 -2.95
N PRO A 253 27.31 -3.20 -1.85
CA PRO A 253 27.25 -1.77 -1.61
C PRO A 253 27.92 -0.95 -2.72
N HIS A 254 27.25 0.11 -3.16
CA HIS A 254 27.77 1.08 -4.13
C HIS A 254 28.90 1.93 -3.53
N VAL A 255 29.88 2.28 -4.37
CA VAL A 255 31.00 3.16 -4.00
C VAL A 255 31.02 4.36 -4.94
N GLU A 256 30.70 5.54 -4.41
CA GLU A 256 30.73 6.80 -5.16
C GLU A 256 32.16 7.32 -5.29
N ARG A 257 32.82 6.98 -6.41
CA ARG A 257 34.23 7.34 -6.64
C ARG A 257 34.40 8.85 -6.77
N GLY A 258 35.12 9.42 -5.81
CA GLY A 258 35.36 10.86 -5.73
C GLY A 258 34.14 11.66 -5.26
N GLY A 259 33.18 11.01 -4.61
CA GLY A 259 32.25 11.70 -3.72
C GLY A 259 32.96 12.19 -2.45
N VAL A 260 32.43 13.25 -1.85
CA VAL A 260 32.85 13.79 -0.57
C VAL A 260 32.32 12.87 0.53
N ASN A 261 33.19 12.00 1.03
CA ASN A 261 32.82 11.01 2.02
C ASN A 261 32.59 11.67 3.40
N VAL A 262 31.39 11.51 3.96
CA VAL A 262 31.01 12.10 5.26
C VAL A 262 31.89 11.64 6.44
N LEU A 263 32.53 10.47 6.33
CA LEU A 263 33.46 9.98 7.34
C LEU A 263 34.68 10.90 7.51
N ALA A 264 35.13 11.54 6.43
CA ALA A 264 36.23 12.52 6.48
C ALA A 264 35.87 13.79 7.29
N PHE A 265 34.57 14.01 7.52
CA PHE A 265 34.03 15.13 8.31
C PHE A 265 33.62 14.69 9.72
N GLY A 266 33.87 13.44 10.10
CA GLY A 266 33.60 12.89 11.42
C GLY A 266 32.22 12.27 11.62
N ALA A 267 31.49 11.95 10.53
CA ALA A 267 30.22 11.22 10.64
C ALA A 267 30.46 9.82 11.25
N ASP A 268 29.59 9.42 12.17
CA ASP A 268 29.66 8.11 12.84
C ASP A 268 28.75 7.09 12.14
N PRO A 269 29.30 6.07 11.45
CA PRO A 269 28.51 5.07 10.71
C PRO A 269 27.92 3.98 11.63
N THR A 270 28.14 4.07 12.95
CA THR A 270 27.57 3.12 13.93
C THR A 270 26.25 3.61 14.54
N GLY A 271 25.88 4.86 14.28
CA GLY A 271 24.66 5.48 14.81
C GLY A 271 24.73 5.86 16.30
N ARG A 272 25.92 5.78 16.92
CA ARG A 272 26.08 6.09 18.35
C ARG A 272 26.14 7.59 18.61
N ARG A 273 26.71 8.37 17.69
CA ARG A 273 26.81 9.82 17.75
C ARG A 273 26.01 10.47 16.62
N ASP A 274 25.48 11.67 16.89
CA ASP A 274 24.80 12.48 15.89
C ASP A 274 25.78 12.82 14.74
N ALA A 275 25.40 12.43 13.54
CA ALA A 275 26.15 12.62 12.30
C ALA A 275 25.73 13.89 11.55
N ALA A 276 24.61 14.53 11.91
CA ALA A 276 24.10 15.71 11.21
C ALA A 276 25.15 16.83 11.05
N PRO A 277 25.92 17.23 12.10
CA PRO A 277 26.95 18.26 11.92
C PRO A 277 28.04 17.88 10.92
N ALA A 278 28.38 16.59 10.81
CA ALA A 278 29.40 16.12 9.88
C ALA A 278 28.86 16.07 8.45
N ILE A 279 27.61 15.66 8.28
CA ILE A 279 26.92 15.65 6.98
C ILE A 279 26.76 17.09 6.47
N GLU A 280 26.32 18.03 7.30
CA GLU A 280 26.20 19.47 6.95
C GLU A 280 27.54 20.06 6.49
N ARG A 281 28.65 19.75 7.19
CA ARG A 281 30.00 20.17 6.75
C ARG A 281 30.41 19.53 5.43
N ALA A 282 30.07 18.26 5.22
CA ALA A 282 30.35 17.56 3.97
C ALA A 282 29.57 18.17 2.81
N ILE A 283 28.28 18.50 3.00
CA ILE A 283 27.43 19.22 2.03
C ILE A 283 28.08 20.57 1.68
N ALA A 284 28.43 21.39 2.69
CA ALA A 284 29.04 22.69 2.45
C ALA A 284 30.39 22.60 1.70
N PHE A 285 31.17 21.54 1.93
CA PHE A 285 32.39 21.29 1.16
C PHE A 285 32.09 20.81 -0.26
N ALA A 286 31.22 19.82 -0.41
CA ALA A 286 30.78 19.22 -1.67
C ALA A 286 30.30 20.26 -2.68
N ARG A 287 29.46 21.21 -2.23
CA ARG A 287 29.01 22.33 -3.06
C ARG A 287 30.15 23.20 -3.59
N ARG A 288 31.14 23.51 -2.75
CA ARG A 288 32.30 24.34 -3.16
C ARG A 288 33.22 23.66 -4.15
N VAL A 289 33.24 22.32 -4.18
CA VAL A 289 34.11 21.54 -5.07
C VAL A 289 33.34 20.89 -6.23
N ASP A 290 32.02 21.13 -6.32
CA ASP A 290 31.12 20.56 -7.32
C ASP A 290 31.23 19.02 -7.40
N ARG A 291 31.02 18.36 -6.25
CA ARG A 291 31.07 16.89 -6.12
C ARG A 291 29.88 16.38 -5.31
N PRO A 292 29.41 15.14 -5.54
CA PRO A 292 28.38 14.55 -4.70
C PRO A 292 28.89 14.31 -3.27
N VAL A 293 28.00 14.41 -2.28
CA VAL A 293 28.21 13.86 -0.94
C VAL A 293 28.03 12.36 -1.00
N TYR A 294 28.98 11.61 -0.44
CA TYR A 294 28.90 10.15 -0.34
C TYR A 294 28.65 9.71 1.09
N LEU A 295 27.54 8.99 1.28
CA LEU A 295 27.20 8.27 2.50
C LEU A 295 27.61 6.79 2.31
N PRO A 296 28.74 6.34 2.91
CA PRO A 296 29.16 4.95 2.79
C PRO A 296 28.23 3.99 3.56
N PRO A 297 28.46 2.67 3.50
CA PRO A 297 27.70 1.72 4.31
C PRO A 297 27.77 2.05 5.81
N GLY A 298 26.63 2.01 6.48
CA GLY A 298 26.51 2.34 7.89
C GLY A 298 25.13 2.89 8.27
N THR A 299 24.90 2.99 9.57
CA THR A 299 23.75 3.70 10.14
C THR A 299 24.24 5.01 10.74
N PHE A 300 23.72 6.13 10.27
CA PHE A 300 24.09 7.47 10.72
C PHE A 300 22.95 8.05 11.52
N ARG A 301 23.20 8.40 12.78
CA ARG A 301 22.18 9.03 13.61
C ARG A 301 21.98 10.48 13.17
N VAL A 302 20.75 10.89 12.89
CA VAL A 302 20.39 12.25 12.49
C VAL A 302 19.12 12.62 13.25
N ASP A 303 19.23 13.46 14.29
CA ASP A 303 18.11 13.78 15.18
C ASP A 303 17.50 15.17 14.90
N ARG A 304 17.70 15.68 13.68
CA ARG A 304 17.16 16.97 13.19
C ARG A 304 17.09 17.00 11.66
N HIS A 305 16.35 17.96 11.12
CA HIS A 305 16.31 18.20 9.67
C HIS A 305 17.65 18.77 9.19
N ILE A 306 18.15 18.24 8.07
CA ILE A 306 19.30 18.78 7.35
C ILE A 306 18.77 19.51 6.13
N VAL A 307 19.04 20.82 6.04
CA VAL A 307 18.64 21.63 4.88
C VAL A 307 19.56 21.32 3.70
N VAL A 308 18.97 20.98 2.56
CA VAL A 308 19.65 20.62 1.31
C VAL A 308 19.29 21.61 0.20
N ASP A 309 20.28 22.04 -0.57
CA ASP A 309 20.15 22.96 -1.69
C ASP A 309 21.38 22.78 -2.60
N ASP A 310 21.16 22.64 -3.90
CA ASP A 310 22.19 22.55 -4.93
C ASP A 310 23.25 21.50 -4.55
N VAL A 311 22.79 20.26 -4.34
CA VAL A 311 23.62 19.16 -3.84
C VAL A 311 23.10 17.80 -4.29
N THR A 312 24.04 16.93 -4.67
CA THR A 312 23.78 15.50 -4.83
C THR A 312 24.24 14.73 -3.59
N ILE A 313 23.37 13.90 -3.00
CA ILE A 313 23.70 12.99 -1.90
C ILE A 313 23.48 11.55 -2.38
N VAL A 314 24.54 10.74 -2.35
CA VAL A 314 24.55 9.36 -2.82
C VAL A 314 24.90 8.42 -1.68
N GLY A 315 24.04 7.45 -1.41
CA GLY A 315 24.33 6.36 -0.49
C GLY A 315 24.91 5.12 -1.18
N ALA A 316 25.26 4.11 -0.38
CA ALA A 316 25.79 2.84 -0.87
C ALA A 316 24.68 1.83 -1.30
N GLY A 317 23.43 2.27 -1.37
CA GLY A 317 22.21 1.46 -1.54
C GLY A 317 21.34 1.50 -0.27
N ASN A 318 20.02 1.47 -0.42
CA ASN A 318 19.06 1.59 0.69
C ASN A 318 19.06 0.40 1.67
N TRP A 319 19.77 -0.70 1.35
CA TRP A 319 20.08 -1.81 2.26
C TRP A 319 21.38 -1.60 3.05
N HIS A 320 22.23 -0.66 2.63
CA HIS A 320 23.60 -0.51 3.12
C HIS A 320 23.83 0.80 3.88
N THR A 321 23.15 1.87 3.48
CA THR A 321 23.25 3.20 4.10
C THR A 321 21.92 3.60 4.69
N VAL A 322 21.88 3.90 5.99
CA VAL A 322 20.67 4.30 6.71
C VAL A 322 20.92 5.61 7.44
N LEU A 323 20.10 6.63 7.19
CA LEU A 323 19.94 7.78 8.08
C LEU A 323 18.82 7.45 9.06
N LYS A 324 19.11 7.48 10.36
CA LYS A 324 18.15 7.08 11.39
C LYS A 324 18.07 8.14 12.48
N GLY A 325 16.87 8.57 12.85
CA GLY A 325 16.68 9.65 13.81
C GLY A 325 15.73 9.29 14.93
N ARG A 326 15.97 9.86 16.11
CA ARG A 326 14.94 9.90 17.17
C ARG A 326 13.99 11.06 16.90
N GLN A 327 12.73 10.90 17.28
CA GLN A 327 11.86 12.04 17.49
C GLN A 327 12.35 12.79 18.74
N VAL A 328 12.63 14.07 18.59
CA VAL A 328 13.15 14.95 19.64
C VAL A 328 12.13 16.04 19.93
N THR A 329 11.67 16.13 21.18
CA THR A 329 10.85 17.24 21.64
C THR A 329 11.67 18.51 21.71
N LEU A 330 11.17 19.56 21.05
CA LEU A 330 11.77 20.88 21.05
C LEU A 330 11.45 21.61 22.36
N ALA A 331 12.36 22.46 22.83
CA ALA A 331 12.14 23.26 24.04
C ALA A 331 10.99 24.26 23.86
N GLU A 332 10.86 24.80 22.66
CA GLU A 332 9.77 25.66 22.20
C GLU A 332 9.35 25.19 20.79
N PRO A 333 8.08 25.39 20.39
CA PRO A 333 7.67 25.08 19.03
C PRO A 333 8.51 25.82 17.97
N ALA A 334 8.81 25.14 16.87
CA ALA A 334 9.44 25.74 15.70
C ALA A 334 8.49 26.74 15.01
N PRO A 335 8.98 27.62 14.12
CA PRO A 335 8.14 28.62 13.44
C PRO A 335 6.97 28.03 12.64
N ASP A 336 7.09 26.80 12.18
CA ASP A 336 6.04 26.02 11.48
C ASP A 336 5.01 25.38 12.44
N GLY A 337 5.17 25.58 13.75
CA GLY A 337 4.33 25.00 14.80
C GLY A 337 4.79 23.62 15.29
N SER A 338 5.82 23.03 14.69
CA SER A 338 6.35 21.72 15.10
C SER A 338 6.81 21.76 16.56
N ARG A 339 6.37 20.79 17.34
CA ARG A 339 6.81 20.53 18.72
C ARG A 339 7.93 19.49 18.76
N HIS A 340 8.10 18.74 17.68
CA HIS A 340 9.15 17.75 17.53
C HIS A 340 9.97 17.96 16.25
N THR A 341 11.19 17.45 16.24
CA THR A 341 12.01 17.25 15.04
C THR A 341 12.50 15.80 15.00
N GLY A 342 13.02 15.37 13.86
CA GLY A 342 13.58 14.03 13.68
C GLY A 342 14.57 13.98 12.53
N VAL A 343 14.90 12.79 12.05
CA VAL A 343 15.66 12.66 10.80
C VAL A 343 14.84 13.25 9.64
N GLY A 344 15.51 13.98 8.75
CA GLY A 344 14.90 14.41 7.49
C GLY A 344 15.84 15.23 6.63
N LEU A 345 15.62 15.20 5.32
CA LEU A 345 16.32 16.05 4.35
C LEU A 345 15.33 17.06 3.76
N TYR A 346 15.55 18.34 4.03
CA TYR A 346 14.56 19.38 3.75
C TYR A 346 15.06 20.41 2.75
N GLY A 347 14.24 20.75 1.76
CA GLY A 347 14.39 21.98 1.00
C GLY A 347 14.12 23.19 1.89
N ARG A 348 14.56 24.37 1.47
CA ARG A 348 14.19 25.63 2.14
C ARG A 348 12.69 25.88 1.99
N ASN A 349 12.16 26.74 2.84
CA ASN A 349 10.79 27.24 2.72
C ASN A 349 10.60 27.89 1.34
N ALA A 350 9.48 27.63 0.67
CA ALA A 350 9.16 28.25 -0.62
C ALA A 350 9.13 29.79 -0.53
N ALA A 351 8.63 30.32 0.59
CA ALA A 351 8.61 31.76 0.88
C ALA A 351 10.01 32.40 0.97
N GLU A 352 11.07 31.60 1.18
CA GLU A 352 12.47 32.03 1.22
C GLU A 352 13.21 31.74 -0.11
N GLY A 353 12.46 31.41 -1.17
CA GLY A 353 12.96 31.08 -2.49
C GLY A 353 13.11 29.58 -2.77
N GLY A 354 12.85 28.72 -1.77
CA GLY A 354 13.00 27.27 -1.91
C GLY A 354 14.43 26.81 -2.15
N SER A 355 14.61 25.49 -2.22
CA SER A 355 15.84 24.87 -2.72
C SER A 355 15.73 24.57 -4.22
N HIS A 356 16.86 24.31 -4.86
CA HIS A 356 16.92 23.81 -6.24
C HIS A 356 18.05 22.79 -6.44
N GLY A 357 17.98 21.96 -7.48
CA GLY A 357 19.08 21.07 -7.86
C GLY A 357 19.47 20.05 -6.79
N VAL A 358 18.49 19.54 -6.05
CA VAL A 358 18.72 18.53 -5.00
C VAL A 358 18.55 17.14 -5.59
N HIS A 359 19.56 16.29 -5.45
CA HIS A 359 19.53 14.92 -5.97
C HIS A 359 19.86 13.91 -4.87
N LEU A 360 18.85 13.19 -4.39
CA LEU A 360 18.97 12.21 -3.31
C LEU A 360 18.84 10.80 -3.90
N ARG A 361 19.83 9.92 -3.64
CA ARG A 361 19.71 8.53 -4.10
C ARG A 361 20.44 7.47 -3.29
N GLY A 362 19.85 6.28 -3.22
CA GLY A 362 20.52 5.06 -2.76
C GLY A 362 20.80 4.98 -1.27
N PHE A 363 19.89 5.43 -0.41
CA PHE A 363 19.97 5.24 1.04
C PHE A 363 18.57 5.10 1.66
N ALA A 364 18.51 4.67 2.92
CA ALA A 364 17.28 4.64 3.70
C ALA A 364 17.19 5.86 4.64
N ILE A 365 15.97 6.29 4.92
CA ILE A 365 15.62 7.21 6.01
C ILE A 365 14.63 6.50 6.93
N GLU A 366 15.01 6.31 8.19
CA GLU A 366 14.19 5.65 9.21
C GLU A 366 13.90 6.61 10.37
N GLY A 367 12.63 6.96 10.55
CA GLY A 367 12.16 7.77 11.67
C GLY A 367 11.93 6.98 12.96
N ASP A 368 11.46 7.70 13.99
CA ASP A 368 11.02 7.17 15.27
C ASP A 368 9.68 7.81 15.67
N VAL A 369 8.77 7.94 14.70
CA VAL A 369 7.45 8.58 14.86
C VAL A 369 6.42 7.51 15.25
N ARG A 370 5.65 7.75 16.31
CA ARG A 370 4.78 6.72 16.95
C ARG A 370 3.32 7.13 17.10
N GLU A 371 3.00 8.36 16.73
CA GLU A 371 1.66 8.92 16.72
C GLU A 371 1.60 10.01 15.64
N ARG A 372 0.39 10.40 15.22
CA ARG A 372 0.24 11.49 14.26
C ARG A 372 0.06 12.80 15.02
N ILE A 373 0.99 13.71 14.81
CA ILE A 373 0.87 15.11 15.24
C ILE A 373 0.99 15.93 13.96
N ASP A 374 -0.12 16.42 13.42
CA ASP A 374 -0.11 17.00 12.08
C ASP A 374 0.78 18.23 11.94
N THR A 375 0.88 19.02 13.01
CA THR A 375 1.75 20.21 13.05
C THR A 375 3.24 19.86 13.00
N ASP A 376 3.63 18.64 13.34
CA ASP A 376 5.05 18.26 13.36
C ASP A 376 5.56 17.91 11.96
N GLN A 377 6.62 18.59 11.54
CA GLN A 377 7.32 18.31 10.30
C GLN A 377 8.33 17.17 10.47
N VAL A 378 7.92 16.00 10.96
CA VAL A 378 8.80 14.82 11.13
C VAL A 378 8.70 13.85 9.93
N ASN A 379 8.95 14.39 8.73
CA ASN A 379 8.88 13.68 7.45
C ASN A 379 10.29 13.25 6.99
N ALA A 380 10.38 12.25 6.11
CA ALA A 380 11.70 11.81 5.63
C ALA A 380 12.33 12.83 4.67
N VAL A 381 11.53 13.37 3.76
CA VAL A 381 11.88 14.48 2.85
C VAL A 381 10.79 15.55 2.92
N GLY A 382 11.16 16.82 2.93
CA GLY A 382 10.17 17.88 2.87
C GLY A 382 10.66 19.26 2.45
N GLY A 383 9.79 20.26 2.56
CA GLY A 383 10.04 21.63 2.09
C GLY A 383 9.96 21.77 0.57
N ALA A 384 10.44 22.90 0.03
CA ALA A 384 10.39 23.20 -1.41
C ALA A 384 11.73 22.90 -2.08
N MET A 385 11.75 22.13 -3.17
CA MET A 385 12.98 21.85 -3.93
C MET A 385 12.74 21.70 -5.44
N SER A 386 12.92 22.76 -6.23
CA SER A 386 12.74 22.69 -7.69
C SER A 386 13.88 21.94 -8.39
N ASP A 387 13.65 21.45 -9.61
CA ASP A 387 14.69 20.81 -10.44
C ASP A 387 15.43 19.66 -9.73
N SER A 388 14.67 18.85 -8.98
CA SER A 388 15.22 17.92 -7.99
C SER A 388 14.78 16.47 -8.24
N THR A 389 15.58 15.51 -7.77
CA THR A 389 15.30 14.07 -7.92
C THR A 389 15.45 13.33 -6.61
N ILE A 390 14.47 12.50 -6.26
CA ILE A 390 14.49 11.61 -5.11
C ILE A 390 14.33 10.18 -5.62
N ASP A 391 15.42 9.42 -5.65
CA ASP A 391 15.51 8.17 -6.39
C ASP A 391 16.03 6.98 -5.57
N GLY A 392 15.30 5.87 -5.56
CA GLY A 392 15.79 4.61 -4.99
C GLY A 392 15.99 4.64 -3.47
N LEU A 393 15.20 5.44 -2.75
CA LEU A 393 15.24 5.50 -1.29
C LEU A 393 14.35 4.41 -0.67
N TYR A 394 14.62 4.12 0.61
CA TYR A 394 13.68 3.41 1.49
C TYR A 394 13.27 4.34 2.62
N LEU A 395 11.99 4.68 2.74
CA LEU A 395 11.47 5.66 3.70
C LEU A 395 10.51 4.95 4.66
N HIS A 396 10.79 5.02 5.96
CA HIS A 396 10.13 4.16 6.95
C HIS A 396 9.91 4.87 8.29
N ARG A 397 8.72 4.72 8.89
CA ARG A 397 8.38 5.19 10.25
C ARG A 397 8.56 6.70 10.48
N THR A 398 8.22 7.47 9.46
CA THR A 398 8.07 8.93 9.54
C THR A 398 6.58 9.30 9.61
N LYS A 399 6.25 10.58 9.85
CA LYS A 399 4.84 11.00 9.74
C LYS A 399 4.38 10.85 8.29
N VAL A 400 5.12 11.51 7.39
CA VAL A 400 4.95 11.42 5.94
C VAL A 400 6.28 11.00 5.33
N GLY A 401 6.25 10.22 4.26
CA GLY A 401 7.47 9.89 3.51
C GLY A 401 8.06 11.14 2.86
N LEU A 402 7.29 11.78 1.98
CA LEU A 402 7.66 13.02 1.30
C LEU A 402 6.54 14.06 1.39
N TRP A 403 6.76 15.16 2.12
CA TRP A 403 5.80 16.26 2.20
C TRP A 403 6.40 17.51 1.55
N PHE A 404 5.98 17.78 0.31
CA PHE A 404 6.49 18.93 -0.44
C PHE A 404 5.57 20.13 -0.24
N ASP A 405 6.10 21.19 0.38
CA ASP A 405 5.42 22.48 0.53
C ASP A 405 5.91 23.43 -0.57
N GLY A 406 5.14 23.57 -1.64
CA GLY A 406 5.47 24.47 -2.74
C GLY A 406 5.17 25.95 -2.45
N PRO A 407 5.20 26.82 -3.48
CA PRO A 407 5.35 26.49 -4.89
C PRO A 407 6.74 25.95 -5.26
N MET A 408 6.77 24.97 -6.15
CA MET A 408 7.99 24.37 -6.71
C MET A 408 7.69 23.67 -8.04
N SER A 409 8.72 23.33 -8.80
CA SER A 409 8.52 22.68 -10.11
C SER A 409 9.60 21.67 -10.49
N ASN A 410 9.27 20.80 -11.44
CA ASN A 410 10.21 19.85 -12.06
C ASN A 410 10.90 18.91 -11.05
N VAL A 411 10.10 18.29 -10.16
CA VAL A 411 10.58 17.27 -9.24
C VAL A 411 10.25 15.88 -9.74
N ARG A 412 11.19 14.95 -9.56
CA ARG A 412 11.00 13.53 -9.90
C ARG A 412 11.23 12.67 -8.67
N VAL A 413 10.21 11.94 -8.26
CA VAL A 413 10.26 10.96 -7.16
C VAL A 413 10.12 9.58 -7.78
N THR A 414 11.22 8.82 -7.81
CA THR A 414 11.28 7.56 -8.57
C THR A 414 11.86 6.38 -7.80
N ASN A 415 11.35 5.18 -8.08
CA ASN A 415 11.93 3.92 -7.61
C ASN A 415 12.05 3.80 -6.07
N ASN A 416 11.27 4.56 -5.30
CA ASN A 416 11.33 4.54 -3.85
C ASN A 416 10.44 3.44 -3.26
N VAL A 417 10.82 2.95 -2.09
CA VAL A 417 10.01 2.08 -1.24
C VAL A 417 9.61 2.87 0.00
N ILE A 418 8.32 3.13 0.19
CA ILE A 418 7.79 3.98 1.26
C ILE A 418 6.81 3.16 2.09
N THR A 419 7.15 2.89 3.34
CA THR A 419 6.39 1.97 4.17
C THR A 419 6.16 2.50 5.57
N ASP A 420 5.07 2.04 6.20
CA ASP A 420 4.72 2.30 7.60
C ASP A 420 4.78 3.80 7.96
N GLN A 421 4.09 4.60 7.16
CA GLN A 421 3.88 6.03 7.43
C GLN A 421 2.61 6.20 8.25
N ILE A 422 2.65 7.09 9.23
CA ILE A 422 1.48 7.35 10.08
C ILE A 422 0.43 8.24 9.39
N ALA A 423 0.85 8.98 8.36
CA ALA A 423 -0.02 9.72 7.45
C ALA A 423 0.32 9.31 6.01
N ASP A 424 0.41 10.27 5.08
CA ASP A 424 0.62 10.04 3.67
C ASP A 424 1.99 9.40 3.35
N ALA A 425 2.12 8.68 2.23
CA ALA A 425 3.45 8.33 1.73
C ALA A 425 4.10 9.53 1.05
N LEU A 426 3.35 10.22 0.19
CA LEU A 426 3.79 11.43 -0.48
C LEU A 426 2.62 12.39 -0.65
N ASN A 427 2.85 13.67 -0.39
CA ASN A 427 1.92 14.75 -0.70
C ASN A 427 2.62 15.86 -1.48
N PHE A 428 2.11 16.17 -2.67
CA PHE A 428 2.37 17.42 -3.37
C PHE A 428 1.40 18.46 -2.82
N HIS A 429 1.88 19.25 -1.88
CA HIS A 429 1.09 20.26 -1.21
C HIS A 429 1.43 21.63 -1.77
N THR A 430 0.39 22.27 -2.32
CA THR A 430 0.35 23.65 -2.81
C THR A 430 1.36 24.04 -3.91
N GLY A 431 0.84 24.33 -5.11
CA GLY A 431 1.63 24.93 -6.18
C GLY A 431 2.83 24.08 -6.66
N VAL A 432 2.74 22.75 -6.55
CA VAL A 432 3.73 21.85 -7.14
C VAL A 432 3.37 21.66 -8.61
N THR A 433 4.33 21.86 -9.51
CA THR A 433 4.05 21.85 -10.96
C THR A 433 5.06 21.05 -11.76
N ASP A 434 4.63 20.57 -12.94
CA ASP A 434 5.50 19.90 -13.92
C ASP A 434 6.33 18.75 -13.32
N SER A 435 5.77 18.04 -12.34
CA SER A 435 6.47 17.06 -11.51
C SER A 435 5.96 15.63 -11.72
N LEU A 436 6.80 14.65 -11.38
CA LEU A 436 6.58 13.22 -11.64
C LEU A 436 6.79 12.39 -10.38
N VAL A 437 5.85 11.52 -10.07
CA VAL A 437 5.99 10.43 -9.09
C VAL A 437 5.81 9.12 -9.84
N ASP A 438 6.91 8.42 -10.12
CA ASP A 438 6.92 7.25 -11.00
C ASP A 438 7.60 6.03 -10.37
N ASP A 439 7.01 4.85 -10.53
CA ASP A 439 7.64 3.58 -10.16
C ASP A 439 7.96 3.42 -8.66
N ASN A 440 7.16 4.02 -7.78
CA ASN A 440 7.32 3.90 -6.33
C ASN A 440 6.42 2.80 -5.76
N PHE A 441 6.92 2.09 -4.75
CA PHE A 441 6.15 1.14 -3.96
C PHE A 441 5.78 1.74 -2.60
N VAL A 442 4.50 1.74 -2.26
CA VAL A 442 3.92 2.28 -1.04
C VAL A 442 3.15 1.19 -0.32
N ARG A 443 3.39 1.00 0.99
CA ARG A 443 2.61 0.06 1.80
C ARG A 443 2.34 0.57 3.21
N ASN A 444 1.13 0.32 3.71
CA ASN A 444 0.75 0.56 5.11
C ASN A 444 0.86 2.04 5.54
N THR A 445 0.22 2.94 4.78
CA THR A 445 0.10 4.36 5.16
C THR A 445 -1.09 4.57 6.08
N GLY A 446 -1.00 5.57 6.96
CA GLY A 446 -2.08 5.96 7.88
C GLY A 446 -2.96 7.10 7.36
N ASP A 447 -2.81 7.45 6.08
CA ASP A 447 -3.67 8.33 5.28
C ASP A 447 -3.44 8.03 3.78
N ASP A 448 -3.74 8.98 2.89
CA ASP A 448 -3.58 8.88 1.45
C ASP A 448 -2.19 8.33 1.06
N GLY A 449 -2.15 7.27 0.25
CA GLY A 449 -0.87 6.73 -0.22
C GLY A 449 -0.08 7.77 -1.01
N LEU A 450 -0.66 8.30 -2.08
CA LEU A 450 -0.11 9.40 -2.86
C LEU A 450 -1.16 10.50 -3.04
N ALA A 451 -0.82 11.72 -2.67
CA ALA A 451 -1.73 12.85 -2.73
C ALA A 451 -1.18 14.04 -3.53
N MET A 452 -2.07 14.74 -4.24
CA MET A 452 -1.89 16.13 -4.64
C MET A 452 -2.94 16.96 -3.92
N TRP A 453 -2.51 17.93 -3.13
CA TRP A 453 -3.41 18.82 -2.41
C TRP A 453 -3.12 20.28 -2.75
N SER A 454 -3.99 20.83 -3.59
CA SER A 454 -3.92 22.22 -4.04
C SER A 454 -4.46 23.20 -2.98
N ASP A 455 -3.90 23.16 -1.77
CA ASP A 455 -4.20 24.09 -0.66
C ASP A 455 -3.69 25.49 -1.03
N THR A 456 -4.57 26.39 -1.45
CA THR A 456 -4.31 27.79 -1.88
C THR A 456 -3.67 28.02 -3.26
N THR A 457 -2.85 27.11 -3.77
CA THR A 457 -2.26 27.25 -5.13
C THR A 457 -2.41 25.93 -5.87
N ALA A 458 -2.90 26.01 -7.11
CA ALA A 458 -3.15 24.85 -7.95
C ALA A 458 -1.85 24.06 -8.22
N ASP A 459 -1.88 22.78 -7.89
CA ASP A 459 -0.92 21.82 -8.41
C ASP A 459 -1.24 21.57 -9.88
N ALA A 460 -0.24 21.65 -10.75
CA ALA A 460 -0.49 21.64 -12.18
C ALA A 460 0.48 20.80 -13.01
N ARG A 461 -0.05 20.09 -14.01
CA ARG A 461 0.73 19.29 -14.98
C ARG A 461 1.60 18.24 -14.30
N ASN A 462 1.14 17.69 -13.18
CA ASN A 462 1.83 16.63 -12.47
C ASN A 462 1.36 15.26 -12.95
N THR A 463 2.24 14.27 -12.82
CA THR A 463 1.93 12.87 -13.16
C THR A 463 2.29 11.94 -12.01
N PHE A 464 1.33 11.13 -11.56
CA PHE A 464 1.56 9.96 -10.72
C PHE A 464 1.44 8.71 -11.59
N SER A 465 2.55 8.05 -11.91
CA SER A 465 2.57 6.92 -12.83
C SER A 465 3.21 5.64 -12.30
N ARG A 466 2.65 4.48 -12.66
CA ARG A 466 3.24 3.15 -12.39
C ARG A 466 3.66 2.94 -10.93
N ASN A 467 2.94 3.50 -9.97
CA ASN A 467 3.18 3.26 -8.55
C ASN A 467 2.34 2.07 -8.08
N THR A 468 2.84 1.33 -7.10
CA THR A 468 2.04 0.36 -6.34
C THR A 468 1.72 0.96 -4.98
N VAL A 469 0.45 1.05 -4.62
CA VAL A 469 -0.02 1.49 -3.29
C VAL A 469 -0.84 0.37 -2.66
N GLN A 470 -0.45 -0.10 -1.49
CA GLN A 470 -1.04 -1.27 -0.86
C GLN A 470 -1.37 -1.02 0.61
N SER A 471 -2.59 -1.37 1.00
CA SER A 471 -3.06 -1.35 2.40
C SER A 471 -2.98 0.03 3.10
N PRO A 472 -3.43 1.15 2.51
CA PRO A 472 -3.65 2.36 3.30
C PRO A 472 -4.75 2.10 4.35
N THR A 473 -4.45 2.36 5.61
CA THR A 473 -5.35 2.05 6.74
C THR A 473 -6.45 3.09 6.93
N LEU A 474 -6.27 4.26 6.33
CA LEU A 474 -7.20 5.38 6.28
C LEU A 474 -7.13 6.02 4.89
N ALA A 475 -8.22 6.67 4.47
CA ALA A 475 -8.28 7.48 3.26
C ALA A 475 -8.00 6.66 1.99
N ASN A 476 -7.30 7.24 1.01
CA ASN A 476 -7.23 6.69 -0.34
C ASN A 476 -5.89 6.06 -0.68
N GLY A 477 -5.84 5.26 -1.74
CA GLY A 477 -4.56 4.88 -2.33
C GLY A 477 -3.91 6.05 -3.07
N ILE A 478 -4.64 6.65 -4.01
CA ILE A 478 -4.21 7.86 -4.72
C ILE A 478 -5.33 8.89 -4.72
N ALA A 479 -5.04 10.10 -4.23
CA ALA A 479 -6.00 11.20 -4.15
C ALA A 479 -5.51 12.47 -4.84
N ILE A 480 -6.39 13.08 -5.63
CA ILE A 480 -6.17 14.39 -6.22
C ILE A 480 -7.23 15.34 -5.65
N TYR A 481 -6.78 16.41 -4.99
CA TYR A 481 -7.63 17.46 -4.44
C TYR A 481 -7.41 18.76 -5.23
N GLY A 482 -8.25 18.99 -6.24
CA GLY A 482 -8.15 20.17 -7.09
C GLY A 482 -7.02 20.13 -8.12
N GLY A 483 -6.69 21.30 -8.66
CA GLY A 483 -5.53 21.50 -9.54
C GLY A 483 -5.84 21.47 -11.04
N GLU A 484 -4.79 21.58 -11.86
CA GLU A 484 -4.89 21.79 -13.32
C GLU A 484 -4.09 20.73 -14.10
N ASP A 485 -4.69 20.10 -15.11
CA ASP A 485 -3.97 19.24 -16.06
C ASP A 485 -3.17 18.06 -15.44
N ASN A 486 -3.67 17.48 -14.35
CA ASN A 486 -3.02 16.38 -13.64
C ASN A 486 -3.36 14.99 -14.21
N THR A 487 -2.41 14.05 -14.11
CA THR A 487 -2.55 12.68 -14.64
C THR A 487 -2.18 11.62 -13.61
N VAL A 488 -3.03 10.60 -13.48
CA VAL A 488 -2.81 9.38 -12.67
C VAL A 488 -2.84 8.18 -13.61
N SER A 489 -1.70 7.52 -13.82
CA SER A 489 -1.61 6.49 -14.87
C SER A 489 -0.84 5.21 -14.53
N GLY A 490 -1.33 4.04 -14.99
CA GLY A 490 -0.56 2.80 -14.87
C GLY A 490 -0.39 2.27 -13.43
N ASN A 491 -1.08 2.82 -12.43
CA ASN A 491 -0.85 2.47 -11.02
C ASN A 491 -1.57 1.17 -10.64
N LEU A 492 -1.05 0.48 -9.63
CA LEU A 492 -1.71 -0.64 -8.95
C LEU A 492 -2.06 -0.21 -7.52
N VAL A 493 -3.35 -0.15 -7.19
CA VAL A 493 -3.82 0.29 -5.87
C VAL A 493 -4.65 -0.81 -5.22
N ALA A 494 -4.25 -1.25 -4.03
CA ALA A 494 -4.88 -2.38 -3.39
C ALA A 494 -5.16 -2.14 -1.92
N ASP A 495 -6.21 -2.79 -1.47
CA ASP A 495 -6.54 -2.98 -0.07
C ASP A 495 -6.76 -1.72 0.81
N PRO A 496 -7.38 -0.61 0.33
CA PRO A 496 -7.75 0.49 1.24
C PRO A 496 -8.76 0.02 2.29
N VAL A 497 -8.69 0.54 3.52
CA VAL A 497 -9.42 -0.04 4.66
C VAL A 497 -10.69 0.74 4.99
N ARG A 498 -10.62 2.07 5.18
CA ARG A 498 -11.76 2.90 5.60
C ARG A 498 -11.60 4.37 5.22
N GLU A 499 -12.73 5.09 5.16
CA GLU A 499 -12.80 6.57 5.00
C GLU A 499 -12.10 7.10 3.74
N GLY A 500 -12.00 6.24 2.73
CA GLY A 500 -11.47 6.49 1.39
C GLY A 500 -11.32 5.18 0.63
N SER A 501 -10.82 5.22 -0.60
CA SER A 501 -10.85 4.06 -1.51
C SER A 501 -9.61 3.96 -2.38
N GLY A 502 -9.68 3.33 -3.56
CA GLY A 502 -8.53 3.17 -4.44
C GLY A 502 -8.07 4.50 -5.02
N LEU A 503 -8.89 5.07 -5.91
CA LEU A 503 -8.60 6.31 -6.64
C LEU A 503 -9.61 7.39 -6.29
N HIS A 504 -9.15 8.61 -6.07
CA HIS A 504 -10.01 9.70 -5.64
C HIS A 504 -9.75 11.02 -6.39
N ALA A 505 -10.84 11.68 -6.76
CA ALA A 505 -10.84 13.08 -7.14
C ALA A 505 -11.81 13.84 -6.21
N GLY A 506 -11.26 14.65 -5.31
CA GLY A 506 -12.03 15.33 -4.27
C GLY A 506 -11.99 16.84 -4.42
N SER A 507 -13.14 17.48 -4.62
CA SER A 507 -13.26 18.93 -4.47
C SER A 507 -13.60 19.26 -3.01
N ARG A 508 -12.61 19.08 -2.13
CA ARG A 508 -12.71 19.28 -0.68
C ARG A 508 -11.46 19.94 -0.09
N PHE A 509 -11.48 20.21 1.22
CA PHE A 509 -10.39 20.82 1.99
C PHE A 509 -10.03 22.25 1.57
N GLY A 510 -10.97 23.00 0.99
CA GLY A 510 -10.71 24.34 0.50
C GLY A 510 -9.84 24.41 -0.76
N ALA A 511 -9.42 23.27 -1.32
CA ALA A 511 -8.49 23.18 -2.44
C ALA A 511 -8.94 23.98 -3.66
N GLU A 512 -7.98 24.46 -4.46
CA GLU A 512 -8.24 25.12 -5.74
C GLU A 512 -9.11 24.23 -6.65
N PRO A 513 -10.01 24.79 -7.48
CA PRO A 513 -10.90 23.99 -8.31
C PRO A 513 -10.12 23.14 -9.32
N PHE A 514 -10.73 22.03 -9.74
CA PHE A 514 -10.25 21.30 -10.91
C PHE A 514 -10.41 22.18 -12.16
N THR A 515 -9.36 22.31 -12.95
CA THR A 515 -9.39 23.02 -14.24
C THR A 515 -8.60 22.24 -15.30
N GLY A 516 -8.80 22.57 -16.58
CA GLY A 516 -8.18 21.84 -17.67
C GLY A 516 -8.66 20.39 -17.74
N THR A 517 -7.73 19.43 -17.77
CA THR A 517 -8.03 18.00 -17.80
C THR A 517 -7.61 17.29 -16.51
N LEU A 518 -8.42 16.33 -16.05
CA LEU A 518 -7.98 15.32 -15.08
C LEU A 518 -8.06 13.93 -15.72
N ARG A 519 -6.92 13.22 -15.76
CA ARG A 519 -6.84 11.90 -16.41
C ARG A 519 -6.54 10.80 -15.40
N PHE A 520 -7.40 9.79 -15.36
CA PHE A 520 -7.08 8.46 -14.83
C PHE A 520 -6.92 7.53 -16.02
N THR A 521 -5.75 6.95 -16.21
CA THR A 521 -5.48 6.12 -17.38
C THR A 521 -4.79 4.85 -16.97
N ASP A 522 -5.32 3.70 -17.40
CA ASP A 522 -4.62 2.44 -17.30
C ASP A 522 -4.27 2.07 -15.84
N ASN A 523 -5.09 2.46 -14.86
CA ASN A 523 -4.89 2.07 -13.47
C ASN A 523 -5.55 0.72 -13.18
N THR A 524 -5.14 0.08 -12.09
CA THR A 524 -5.83 -1.10 -11.58
C THR A 524 -6.06 -0.97 -10.09
N THR A 525 -7.30 -1.10 -9.66
CA THR A 525 -7.65 -1.17 -8.24
C THR A 525 -8.07 -2.57 -7.86
N VAL A 526 -7.73 -2.97 -6.64
CA VAL A 526 -7.98 -4.32 -6.13
C VAL A 526 -8.55 -4.23 -4.73
N ARG A 527 -9.70 -4.88 -4.47
CA ARG A 527 -10.32 -4.92 -3.13
C ARG A 527 -10.55 -3.52 -2.53
N ALA A 528 -10.84 -2.56 -3.39
CA ALA A 528 -11.20 -1.18 -3.05
C ALA A 528 -12.72 -1.04 -2.81
N GLY A 529 -13.24 0.19 -2.80
CA GLY A 529 -14.66 0.49 -2.60
C GLY A 529 -15.11 0.25 -1.16
N THR A 530 -14.40 0.83 -0.20
CA THR A 530 -14.60 0.62 1.25
C THR A 530 -15.98 1.09 1.72
N LEU A 531 -16.34 0.76 2.95
CA LEU A 531 -17.52 1.35 3.60
C LEU A 531 -17.14 2.72 4.17
N ASP A 532 -17.86 3.77 3.78
CA ASP A 532 -17.80 5.04 4.52
C ASP A 532 -18.56 4.87 5.84
N LEU A 533 -17.87 5.07 6.97
CA LEU A 533 -18.42 4.80 8.30
C LEU A 533 -19.39 5.90 8.77
N ASN A 534 -19.32 7.10 8.21
CA ASN A 534 -20.16 8.22 8.60
C ASN A 534 -21.49 8.17 7.86
N TRP A 535 -21.44 8.09 6.54
CA TRP A 535 -22.63 7.97 5.68
C TRP A 535 -23.25 6.57 5.72
N ARG A 536 -22.46 5.55 6.10
CA ARG A 536 -22.83 4.13 6.07
C ARG A 536 -23.29 3.70 4.68
N ILE A 537 -22.49 4.08 3.68
CA ILE A 537 -22.68 3.70 2.27
C ILE A 537 -21.35 3.22 1.70
N GLY A 538 -21.44 2.37 0.69
CA GLY A 538 -20.26 1.88 -0.03
C GLY A 538 -19.65 2.92 -0.97
N LEU A 539 -18.34 3.12 -0.86
CA LEU A 539 -17.57 3.93 -1.80
C LEU A 539 -17.33 3.21 -3.13
N GLY A 540 -16.96 3.98 -4.15
CA GLY A 540 -16.45 3.47 -5.42
C GLY A 540 -14.98 3.11 -5.33
N ALA A 541 -14.52 2.09 -6.07
CA ALA A 541 -13.10 1.80 -6.25
C ALA A 541 -12.34 3.00 -6.83
N ILE A 542 -12.97 3.71 -7.76
CA ILE A 542 -12.75 5.13 -8.04
C ILE A 542 -13.94 5.94 -7.54
N TRP A 543 -13.70 7.11 -6.93
CA TRP A 543 -14.77 7.98 -6.48
C TRP A 543 -14.49 9.47 -6.63
N PHE A 544 -15.51 10.20 -7.08
CA PHE A 544 -15.52 11.64 -7.30
C PHE A 544 -16.39 12.31 -6.25
N TYR A 545 -15.83 13.24 -5.48
CA TYR A 545 -16.53 13.86 -4.37
C TYR A 545 -16.57 15.38 -4.49
N ALA A 546 -17.77 15.90 -4.78
CA ALA A 546 -18.05 17.33 -4.76
C ALA A 546 -18.52 17.76 -3.37
N LEU A 547 -17.69 18.53 -2.65
CA LEU A 547 -18.03 19.10 -1.35
C LEU A 547 -18.00 20.63 -1.40
N ASP A 548 -16.83 21.22 -1.61
CA ASP A 548 -16.67 22.67 -1.55
C ASP A 548 -17.08 23.37 -2.85
N LYS A 549 -16.89 22.68 -3.97
CA LYS A 549 -17.08 23.20 -5.34
C LYS A 549 -17.55 22.05 -6.26
N SER A 550 -18.09 22.42 -7.43
CA SER A 550 -18.34 21.44 -8.51
C SER A 550 -17.02 20.92 -9.09
N ILE A 551 -17.02 19.67 -9.57
CA ILE A 551 -15.92 19.10 -10.35
C ILE A 551 -16.21 19.36 -11.83
N ASP A 552 -15.98 20.59 -12.28
CA ASP A 552 -16.25 21.06 -13.65
C ASP A 552 -14.96 21.18 -14.47
N ALA A 553 -14.34 20.04 -14.74
CA ALA A 553 -13.16 19.91 -15.59
C ALA A 553 -13.38 18.79 -16.62
N ASP A 554 -12.48 18.67 -17.61
CA ASP A 554 -12.49 17.54 -18.54
C ASP A 554 -11.94 16.30 -17.82
N VAL A 555 -12.82 15.55 -17.14
CA VAL A 555 -12.44 14.35 -16.39
C VAL A 555 -12.58 13.11 -17.27
N ARG A 556 -11.48 12.37 -17.44
CA ARG A 556 -11.43 11.17 -18.27
C ARG A 556 -10.83 9.99 -17.53
N VAL A 557 -11.53 8.87 -17.58
CA VAL A 557 -11.10 7.56 -17.06
C VAL A 557 -11.00 6.61 -18.24
N THR A 558 -9.80 6.08 -18.53
CA THR A 558 -9.58 5.26 -19.72
C THR A 558 -8.70 4.05 -19.43
N GLY A 559 -9.14 2.83 -19.77
CA GLY A 559 -8.32 1.62 -19.61
C GLY A 559 -8.18 1.09 -18.18
N ASP A 560 -8.92 1.68 -17.22
CA ASP A 560 -8.87 1.30 -15.82
C ASP A 560 -9.52 -0.08 -15.58
N HIS A 561 -8.94 -0.86 -14.68
CA HIS A 561 -9.50 -2.15 -14.22
C HIS A 561 -9.85 -2.08 -12.73
N TYR A 562 -11.06 -2.51 -12.37
CA TYR A 562 -11.53 -2.58 -10.99
C TYR A 562 -11.84 -4.03 -10.63
N LEU A 563 -11.02 -4.60 -9.75
CA LEU A 563 -11.02 -6.01 -9.41
C LEU A 563 -11.51 -6.20 -7.96
N ASP A 564 -12.52 -7.03 -7.77
CA ASP A 564 -13.02 -7.44 -6.45
C ASP A 564 -13.42 -6.24 -5.54
N SER A 565 -14.15 -5.28 -6.10
CA SER A 565 -14.58 -4.09 -5.35
C SER A 565 -15.57 -4.47 -4.24
N THR A 566 -15.35 -4.00 -3.01
CA THR A 566 -16.19 -4.34 -1.86
C THR A 566 -17.62 -3.85 -2.03
N HIS A 567 -17.80 -2.60 -2.47
CA HIS A 567 -19.11 -2.04 -2.76
C HIS A 567 -19.24 -1.68 -4.23
N ASN A 568 -18.89 -0.45 -4.62
CA ASN A 568 -19.10 0.03 -5.99
C ASN A 568 -17.77 0.08 -6.75
N ALA A 569 -17.82 -0.07 -8.06
CA ALA A 569 -16.63 0.13 -8.89
C ALA A 569 -16.38 1.63 -9.11
N ILE A 570 -17.43 2.37 -9.47
CA ILE A 570 -17.40 3.81 -9.73
C ILE A 570 -18.43 4.50 -8.83
N MET A 571 -18.04 5.62 -8.21
CA MET A 571 -18.96 6.48 -7.47
C MET A 571 -18.78 7.95 -7.78
N LEU A 572 -19.89 8.66 -7.99
CA LEU A 572 -19.93 10.11 -8.07
C LEU A 572 -20.88 10.59 -6.98
N VAL A 573 -20.42 11.48 -6.11
CA VAL A 573 -21.17 11.89 -4.93
C VAL A 573 -20.98 13.37 -4.62
N SER A 574 -22.05 14.01 -4.15
CA SER A 574 -21.97 15.30 -3.46
C SER A 574 -22.32 15.15 -2.00
N GLU A 575 -21.70 15.96 -1.14
CA GLU A 575 -22.10 16.01 0.27
C GLU A 575 -23.55 16.48 0.40
N TYR A 576 -24.31 15.83 1.28
CA TYR A 576 -25.74 16.04 1.41
C TYR A 576 -26.09 17.49 1.74
N GLY A 577 -25.31 18.12 2.62
CA GLY A 577 -25.52 19.52 3.03
C GLY A 577 -25.36 20.56 1.90
N VAL A 578 -24.74 20.19 0.80
CA VAL A 578 -24.41 21.07 -0.34
C VAL A 578 -24.86 20.51 -1.69
N LYS A 579 -25.58 19.38 -1.70
CA LYS A 579 -25.99 18.61 -2.90
C LYS A 579 -26.72 19.40 -4.00
N ASP A 580 -27.30 20.55 -3.64
CA ASP A 580 -28.04 21.44 -4.56
C ASP A 580 -27.21 22.65 -5.02
N ARG A 581 -25.97 22.79 -4.54
CA ARG A 581 -25.04 23.90 -4.83
C ARG A 581 -23.84 23.46 -5.66
N VAL A 582 -23.51 22.17 -5.63
CA VAL A 582 -22.40 21.58 -6.36
C VAL A 582 -22.90 20.42 -7.21
N ASP A 583 -22.20 20.16 -8.31
CA ASP A 583 -22.49 19.07 -9.23
C ASP A 583 -21.19 18.51 -9.83
N VAL A 584 -21.33 17.40 -10.55
CA VAL A 584 -20.26 16.82 -11.37
C VAL A 584 -20.76 16.77 -12.81
N PRO A 585 -20.61 17.86 -13.59
CA PRO A 585 -21.33 18.03 -14.86
C PRO A 585 -21.15 16.88 -15.85
N ALA A 586 -19.91 16.39 -16.01
CA ALA A 586 -19.61 15.26 -16.88
C ALA A 586 -18.34 14.53 -16.44
N VAL A 587 -18.36 13.19 -16.49
CA VAL A 587 -17.16 12.33 -16.44
C VAL A 587 -17.22 11.31 -17.57
N HIS A 588 -16.09 11.10 -18.25
CA HIS A 588 -16.01 10.24 -19.42
C HIS A 588 -15.26 8.94 -19.11
N PHE A 589 -15.93 7.81 -19.23
CA PHE A 589 -15.36 6.47 -19.03
C PHE A 589 -15.21 5.75 -20.36
N LYS A 590 -14.02 5.18 -20.59
CA LYS A 590 -13.71 4.43 -21.80
C LYS A 590 -12.83 3.21 -21.52
N ASP A 591 -13.06 2.08 -22.19
CA ASP A 591 -12.20 0.90 -22.12
C ASP A 591 -11.99 0.37 -20.68
N VAL A 592 -13.01 0.53 -19.82
CA VAL A 592 -12.94 0.13 -18.39
C VAL A 592 -13.37 -1.32 -18.24
N ARG A 593 -12.72 -2.05 -17.33
CA ARG A 593 -13.11 -3.42 -16.96
C ARG A 593 -13.45 -3.53 -15.48
N VAL A 594 -14.59 -4.12 -15.18
CA VAL A 594 -15.02 -4.43 -13.81
C VAL A 594 -15.16 -5.94 -13.66
N ASP A 595 -14.26 -6.55 -12.87
CA ASP A 595 -14.34 -7.96 -12.51
C ASP A 595 -14.68 -8.09 -11.02
N GLY A 596 -15.98 -8.08 -10.73
CA GLY A 596 -16.49 -8.18 -9.37
C GLY A 596 -16.69 -6.82 -8.70
N THR A 597 -17.93 -6.54 -8.34
CA THR A 597 -18.29 -5.41 -7.47
C THR A 597 -19.45 -5.82 -6.57
N GLY A 598 -19.31 -5.62 -5.26
CA GLY A 598 -20.29 -6.14 -4.31
C GLY A 598 -21.68 -5.51 -4.38
N ASN A 599 -21.75 -4.29 -4.93
CA ASN A 599 -22.98 -3.60 -5.26
C ASN A 599 -23.02 -3.29 -6.77
N SER A 600 -22.80 -2.03 -7.16
CA SER A 600 -23.08 -1.54 -8.52
C SER A 600 -21.80 -1.22 -9.28
N VAL A 601 -21.85 -1.27 -10.61
CA VAL A 601 -20.77 -0.72 -11.44
C VAL A 601 -20.69 0.79 -11.22
N LEU A 602 -21.85 1.47 -11.24
CA LEU A 602 -21.96 2.91 -10.99
C LEU A 602 -22.90 3.19 -9.82
N SER A 603 -22.44 3.99 -8.86
CA SER A 603 -23.25 4.65 -7.83
C SER A 603 -23.24 6.16 -8.07
N ALA A 604 -24.36 6.70 -8.56
CA ALA A 604 -24.52 8.13 -8.86
C ALA A 604 -25.39 8.81 -7.80
N ARG A 605 -24.76 9.64 -6.97
CA ARG A 605 -25.35 10.36 -5.81
C ARG A 605 -25.03 11.85 -5.86
N VAL A 606 -25.10 12.39 -7.07
CA VAL A 606 -24.86 13.78 -7.39
C VAL A 606 -25.66 14.13 -8.64
N LYS A 607 -25.97 15.41 -8.84
CA LYS A 607 -26.45 15.94 -10.12
C LYS A 607 -25.31 15.97 -11.14
N GLY A 608 -25.59 15.65 -12.39
CA GLY A 608 -24.54 15.67 -13.42
C GLY A 608 -24.75 14.68 -14.55
N SER A 609 -23.65 14.20 -15.12
CA SER A 609 -23.71 13.16 -16.14
C SER A 609 -22.44 12.32 -16.23
N ALA A 610 -22.56 11.15 -16.88
CA ALA A 610 -21.41 10.37 -17.30
C ALA A 610 -21.65 9.70 -18.68
N THR A 611 -20.56 9.51 -19.41
CA THR A 611 -20.57 8.76 -20.68
C THR A 611 -19.75 7.48 -20.54
N PHE A 612 -20.21 6.41 -21.19
CA PHE A 612 -19.55 5.11 -21.14
C PHE A 612 -19.35 4.54 -22.54
N GLU A 613 -18.10 4.27 -22.90
CA GLU A 613 -17.69 3.64 -24.16
C GLU A 613 -16.87 2.38 -23.85
N ASN A 614 -17.27 1.21 -24.35
CA ASN A 614 -16.51 -0.03 -24.16
C ASN A 614 -16.17 -0.33 -22.68
N VAL A 615 -17.15 -0.18 -21.79
CA VAL A 615 -17.02 -0.56 -20.38
C VAL A 615 -17.65 -1.93 -20.18
N ASP A 616 -16.82 -2.90 -19.84
CA ASP A 616 -17.25 -4.27 -19.65
C ASP A 616 -17.28 -4.63 -18.16
N ALA A 617 -18.38 -5.24 -17.72
CA ALA A 617 -18.53 -5.66 -16.33
C ALA A 617 -18.99 -7.11 -16.20
N ARG A 618 -18.48 -7.82 -15.20
CA ARG A 618 -19.00 -9.12 -14.79
C ARG A 618 -19.02 -9.22 -13.28
N ASN A 619 -19.79 -10.18 -12.77
CA ASN A 619 -19.90 -10.46 -11.33
C ASN A 619 -20.41 -9.25 -10.52
N VAL A 620 -21.46 -8.58 -11.00
CA VAL A 620 -22.09 -7.42 -10.36
C VAL A 620 -23.10 -7.88 -9.31
N GLY A 621 -22.94 -7.42 -8.07
CA GLY A 621 -23.72 -7.88 -6.92
C GLY A 621 -25.14 -7.28 -6.80
N ALA A 622 -25.37 -6.11 -7.38
CA ALA A 622 -26.65 -5.41 -7.37
C ALA A 622 -27.05 -4.93 -8.78
N VAL A 623 -27.96 -3.95 -8.87
CA VAL A 623 -28.27 -3.29 -10.14
C VAL A 623 -27.00 -2.65 -10.71
N GLY A 624 -26.79 -2.75 -12.02
CA GLY A 624 -25.56 -2.24 -12.65
C GLY A 624 -25.33 -0.74 -12.42
N VAL A 625 -26.41 0.04 -12.39
CA VAL A 625 -26.39 1.46 -12.05
C VAL A 625 -27.36 1.74 -10.90
N ASN A 626 -26.83 2.26 -9.79
CA ASN A 626 -27.57 2.81 -8.67
C ASN A 626 -27.63 4.34 -8.81
N ASN A 627 -28.74 4.86 -9.36
CA ASN A 627 -28.89 6.27 -9.70
C ASN A 627 -29.85 6.99 -8.74
N CYS A 628 -29.27 7.76 -7.83
CA CYS A 628 -29.98 8.59 -6.85
C CYS A 628 -30.02 10.08 -7.22
N GLY A 629 -29.20 10.52 -8.19
CA GLY A 629 -29.06 11.95 -8.50
C GLY A 629 -28.66 12.77 -7.26
N SER A 630 -29.15 14.00 -7.15
CA SER A 630 -29.05 14.81 -5.92
C SER A 630 -30.24 14.58 -4.97
N PHE A 631 -30.88 13.40 -5.05
CA PHE A 631 -32.03 13.00 -4.24
C PHE A 631 -33.28 13.90 -4.38
N ASN A 632 -33.42 14.66 -5.48
CA ASN A 632 -34.63 15.47 -5.70
C ASN A 632 -35.72 14.71 -6.48
N PHE A 633 -35.37 13.61 -7.15
CA PHE A 633 -36.29 12.69 -7.83
C PHE A 633 -37.39 13.37 -8.67
N PRO A 634 -37.05 14.25 -9.63
CA PRO A 634 -38.07 14.92 -10.43
C PRO A 634 -38.82 13.93 -11.34
N ALA A 635 -40.01 14.34 -11.80
CA ALA A 635 -40.84 13.51 -12.68
C ALA A 635 -40.15 13.16 -14.02
N THR A 636 -39.07 13.85 -14.37
CA THR A 636 -38.25 13.62 -15.56
C THR A 636 -37.16 12.54 -15.37
N GLY A 637 -37.12 11.87 -14.22
CA GLY A 637 -36.07 10.91 -13.85
C GLY A 637 -34.99 11.55 -12.96
N SER A 638 -33.90 10.82 -12.72
CA SER A 638 -32.77 11.32 -11.95
C SER A 638 -32.14 12.56 -12.59
N GLU A 639 -31.52 13.39 -11.76
CA GLU A 639 -30.73 14.55 -12.17
C GLU A 639 -29.33 14.16 -12.66
N PHE A 640 -29.01 12.87 -12.60
CA PHE A 640 -27.80 12.30 -13.18
C PHE A 640 -28.11 11.57 -14.47
N ALA A 641 -27.57 12.06 -15.58
CA ALA A 641 -27.77 11.50 -16.91
C ALA A 641 -26.63 10.56 -17.32
N LEU A 642 -26.99 9.52 -18.06
CA LEU A 642 -26.13 8.46 -18.55
C LEU A 642 -26.20 8.46 -20.08
N THR A 643 -25.03 8.40 -20.71
CA THR A 643 -24.93 8.25 -22.17
C THR A 643 -24.13 7.00 -22.50
N ASP A 644 -24.76 6.08 -23.22
CA ASP A 644 -24.12 4.92 -23.82
C ASP A 644 -23.53 5.31 -25.17
N LEU A 645 -22.20 5.27 -25.29
CA LEU A 645 -21.45 5.54 -26.52
C LEU A 645 -21.15 4.28 -27.33
N GLY A 646 -21.63 3.11 -26.88
CA GLY A 646 -21.46 1.81 -27.53
C GLY A 646 -20.32 0.98 -26.95
N GLY A 647 -20.41 -0.34 -27.17
CA GLY A 647 -19.40 -1.32 -26.74
C GLY A 647 -19.50 -1.78 -25.28
N ASN A 648 -20.43 -1.25 -24.49
CA ASN A 648 -20.60 -1.67 -23.10
C ASN A 648 -21.17 -3.10 -23.02
N ASP A 649 -20.45 -4.04 -22.39
CA ASP A 649 -20.87 -5.44 -22.24
C ASP A 649 -21.06 -5.85 -20.76
N GLY A 650 -21.80 -6.95 -20.53
CA GLY A 650 -22.07 -7.50 -19.20
C GLY A 650 -23.44 -7.15 -18.63
N GLY A 651 -24.27 -6.44 -19.40
CA GLY A 651 -25.66 -6.11 -19.04
C GLY A 651 -25.82 -5.09 -17.91
N TRP A 652 -24.72 -4.47 -17.46
CA TRP A 652 -24.74 -3.51 -16.36
C TRP A 652 -25.39 -2.16 -16.76
N LEU A 653 -25.25 -1.75 -18.02
CA LEU A 653 -25.86 -0.54 -18.60
C LEU A 653 -26.98 -0.90 -19.60
N ALA A 654 -28.07 -1.47 -19.10
CA ALA A 654 -29.22 -1.84 -19.93
C ALA A 654 -30.00 -0.62 -20.46
N PRO A 655 -30.65 -0.70 -21.65
CA PRO A 655 -31.36 0.44 -22.26
C PRO A 655 -32.43 1.10 -21.38
N TRP A 656 -33.07 0.35 -20.47
CA TRP A 656 -34.09 0.89 -19.56
C TRP A 656 -33.51 1.78 -18.45
N LEU A 657 -32.20 1.76 -18.23
CA LEU A 657 -31.51 2.66 -17.30
C LEU A 657 -31.31 4.06 -17.91
N LEU A 658 -31.41 4.18 -19.23
CA LEU A 658 -31.09 5.39 -19.97
C LEU A 658 -32.33 6.30 -20.18
N PRO A 659 -32.13 7.63 -20.25
CA PRO A 659 -30.87 8.32 -19.93
C PRO A 659 -30.67 8.49 -18.43
N ASN A 660 -31.71 8.39 -17.60
CA ASN A 660 -31.64 8.84 -16.20
C ASN A 660 -32.67 8.14 -15.31
N THR A 661 -32.91 6.85 -15.51
CA THR A 661 -33.86 6.11 -14.67
C THR A 661 -33.42 6.13 -13.20
N ILE A 662 -34.37 6.39 -12.30
CA ILE A 662 -34.14 6.35 -10.84
C ILE A 662 -34.11 4.88 -10.42
N THR A 663 -32.97 4.44 -9.91
CA THR A 663 -32.76 3.08 -9.37
C THR A 663 -32.22 3.11 -7.94
N CYS A 664 -32.40 4.25 -7.26
CA CYS A 664 -31.79 4.55 -5.98
C CYS A 664 -32.11 3.49 -4.92
N ASP A 665 -31.08 2.74 -4.52
CA ASP A 665 -31.03 1.96 -3.29
C ASP A 665 -29.94 2.58 -2.40
N ASP A 666 -30.34 3.10 -1.23
CA ASP A 666 -29.42 3.81 -0.35
C ASP A 666 -28.35 2.86 0.22
N ARG A 667 -28.71 1.61 0.53
CA ARG A 667 -27.82 0.63 1.18
C ARG A 667 -28.12 -0.79 0.66
N PRO A 668 -27.86 -1.07 -0.64
CA PRO A 668 -28.07 -2.40 -1.19
C PRO A 668 -27.21 -3.42 -0.43
N PRO A 669 -27.72 -4.64 -0.17
CA PRO A 669 -26.91 -5.71 0.39
C PRO A 669 -25.66 -5.95 -0.45
N VAL A 670 -24.52 -6.14 0.23
CA VAL A 670 -23.25 -6.42 -0.43
C VAL A 670 -23.16 -7.91 -0.76
N VAL A 671 -22.91 -8.24 -2.03
CA VAL A 671 -22.69 -9.60 -2.51
C VAL A 671 -21.23 -9.77 -2.86
N ALA A 672 -20.46 -10.50 -2.05
CA ALA A 672 -19.04 -10.72 -2.33
C ALA A 672 -18.84 -11.34 -3.73
N PRO A 673 -18.03 -10.73 -4.61
CA PRO A 673 -17.76 -11.30 -5.92
C PRO A 673 -16.84 -12.52 -5.81
N PRO A 674 -16.82 -13.41 -6.82
CA PRO A 674 -15.78 -14.44 -6.93
C PRO A 674 -14.39 -13.79 -7.12
N ALA A 675 -13.34 -14.58 -6.90
CA ALA A 675 -11.98 -14.13 -7.15
C ALA A 675 -11.80 -13.67 -8.62
N PRO A 676 -11.07 -12.56 -8.87
CA PRO A 676 -10.84 -12.06 -10.22
C PRO A 676 -10.14 -13.10 -11.11
N SER A 677 -10.42 -13.03 -12.41
CA SER A 677 -9.82 -13.91 -13.41
C SER A 677 -9.41 -13.13 -14.66
N ARG A 678 -8.70 -13.77 -15.58
CA ARG A 678 -8.31 -13.12 -16.84
C ARG A 678 -9.56 -12.71 -17.63
N TRP A 679 -9.46 -11.59 -18.34
CA TRP A 679 -10.54 -11.10 -19.21
C TRP A 679 -10.66 -11.96 -20.45
#